data_AF-A0A0A1YKR4-F1
#
_entry.id   AF-A0A0A1YKR4-F1
#
_cell.length_a   1.000
_cell.length_b   1.000
_cell.length_c   1.000
_cell.angle_alpha   90.00
_cell.angle_beta   90.00
_cell.angle_gamma   90.00
#
_symmetry.space_group_name_H-M   'P 1'
#
loop_
_entity.id
_entity.type
_entity.pdbx_description
1 polymer ?
#
loop_
_entity_poly.entity_id
_entity_poly.type
_entity_poly.pdbx_seq_one_letter_code
_entity_poly.pdbx_strand_id
1 'polypeptide(L)'
;MLLATDLDGTFLTGDSKDRLSLYQAITSHPDIQLAYVTGRSLETVLPLLDDPTLPQPDYIIADVGASLYHGDTLQPIQPLQNDIDARWPGESQVASALIDYPDMQRQDVPQTRRCSYFCSPERSADPALKAIAEQLDCDLLYSAERYLDFLPRGVNKGSSLLALVDLLGLERDQVLVAGDTLNDLSMLTSGLMGVCVGDSEAELLEQTRQCPQVLHASRSGCGGILQAIAHFGFLGERGIAAETRQAAQPGKADLVMVYHRLPYEEHRVDGKLQRRRPTSPNGIIPTLLSFFGDGRKGSWVAWAVHEDADEPFDTHTTVDAERYPLLTAARVALTKEEVDIFYKRFSKEAFWPTLHTFWERAQFREEDWQVFLKVNRAFAERTALEAAEGATVWLHDYNLWMVPGYLRELRPDVRIAFFHHTYFPSADVFNVLPWRRQIIGSLMQCDYIGFHIPRQVENFVDAARGVTPLQTVSRQNCAPRFITYGCAVGLERMTTAVDTGSRVVKLGAHPVGLDIDRVRNALAAPKIREMMTRLREELAGVKLILSVERLDYTKGILEKLNAYERLLAENPELLGKVTLVTVCVPAAKEMTIYDELQAQIEQAVGRINGRFARIGWTPLQFFFRSLPFEEVSAWYAMADVMWITPLRDGLNLVAKEFVAAQGLLGGRGVLVLSEFAGAAAELKGALLTNPHDPMDMVQTCYMALNLPKVEAEARLRELFDIVSYNDIRRWGDEFLAGVAEPEVEEPLILAS
;
A
#
# COMPACT_ATOMS: atom_id res chain seq x y z
N MET A 1 -32.78 -11.55 -0.28
CA MET A 1 -32.69 -12.01 1.13
C MET A 1 -31.96 -10.96 1.92
N LEU A 2 -32.36 -10.68 3.16
CA LEU A 2 -31.58 -9.89 4.11
C LEU A 2 -30.88 -10.83 5.11
N LEU A 3 -29.55 -10.83 5.14
CA LEU A 3 -28.75 -11.45 6.20
C LEU A 3 -28.50 -10.41 7.29
N ALA A 4 -29.13 -10.54 8.44
CA ALA A 4 -28.90 -9.70 9.62
C ALA A 4 -28.08 -10.47 10.66
N THR A 5 -26.87 -10.02 10.95
CA THR A 5 -25.91 -10.81 11.71
C THR A 5 -25.23 -9.99 12.79
N ASP A 6 -25.04 -10.58 13.97
CA ASP A 6 -24.04 -10.07 14.91
C ASP A 6 -22.62 -10.25 14.34
N LEU A 7 -21.70 -9.42 14.82
CA LEU A 7 -20.32 -9.37 14.37
C LEU A 7 -19.42 -10.28 15.20
N ASP A 8 -19.49 -10.15 16.52
CA ASP A 8 -18.58 -10.80 17.46
C ASP A 8 -19.05 -12.23 17.70
N GLY A 9 -18.16 -13.22 17.66
CA GLY A 9 -18.55 -14.63 17.81
C GLY A 9 -19.39 -15.22 16.67
N THR A 10 -19.94 -14.37 15.79
CA THR A 10 -20.81 -14.75 14.67
C THR A 10 -20.21 -14.42 13.28
N PHE A 11 -20.25 -13.17 12.81
CA PHE A 11 -19.85 -12.83 11.43
C PHE A 11 -18.34 -12.68 11.21
N LEU A 12 -17.56 -12.33 12.23
CA LEU A 12 -16.11 -12.12 12.13
C LEU A 12 -15.29 -13.39 12.45
N THR A 13 -15.96 -14.46 12.87
CA THR A 13 -15.35 -15.68 13.42
C THR A 13 -15.70 -16.93 12.59
N GLY A 14 -15.16 -18.09 13.00
CA GLY A 14 -15.26 -19.35 12.28
C GLY A 14 -14.00 -19.68 11.47
N ASP A 15 -13.99 -20.85 10.81
CA ASP A 15 -12.86 -21.27 10.00
C ASP A 15 -12.63 -20.30 8.81
N SER A 16 -11.35 -20.11 8.46
CA SER A 16 -10.94 -19.24 7.36
C SER A 16 -11.64 -19.53 6.03
N LYS A 17 -11.88 -20.81 5.71
CA LYS A 17 -12.57 -21.20 4.47
C LYS A 17 -14.05 -20.82 4.49
N ASP A 18 -14.69 -20.87 5.65
CA ASP A 18 -16.10 -20.56 5.81
C ASP A 18 -16.37 -19.07 5.76
N ARG A 19 -15.52 -18.28 6.41
CA ARG A 19 -15.59 -16.81 6.30
C ARG A 19 -15.45 -16.37 4.86
N LEU A 20 -14.42 -16.88 4.18
CA LEU A 20 -14.19 -16.62 2.76
C LEU A 20 -15.42 -16.98 1.91
N SER A 21 -15.94 -18.20 2.10
CA SER A 21 -17.09 -18.69 1.32
C SER A 21 -18.33 -17.83 1.55
N LEU A 22 -18.61 -17.42 2.80
CA LEU A 22 -19.75 -16.57 3.11
C LEU A 22 -19.58 -15.17 2.51
N TYR A 23 -18.41 -14.55 2.68
CA TYR A 23 -18.16 -13.20 2.19
C TYR A 23 -18.24 -13.15 0.66
N GLN A 24 -17.67 -14.14 -0.02
CA GLN A 24 -17.79 -14.27 -1.47
C GLN A 24 -19.23 -14.48 -1.93
N ALA A 25 -20.01 -15.29 -1.22
CA ALA A 25 -21.43 -15.48 -1.54
C ALA A 25 -22.21 -14.18 -1.42
N ILE A 26 -21.95 -13.38 -0.38
CA ILE A 26 -22.57 -12.07 -0.19
C ILE A 26 -22.17 -11.12 -1.34
N THR A 27 -20.87 -11.03 -1.65
CA THR A 27 -20.38 -10.10 -2.69
C THR A 27 -20.78 -10.52 -4.12
N SER A 28 -20.92 -11.82 -4.38
CA SER A 28 -21.21 -12.35 -5.73
C SER A 28 -22.71 -12.37 -6.05
N HIS A 29 -23.57 -12.40 -5.03
CA HIS A 29 -25.02 -12.41 -5.19
C HIS A 29 -25.67 -11.05 -4.88
N PRO A 30 -26.04 -10.25 -5.89
CA PRO A 30 -26.63 -8.93 -5.68
C PRO A 30 -27.98 -8.94 -4.96
N ASP A 31 -28.62 -10.10 -4.85
CA ASP A 31 -29.90 -10.27 -4.14
C ASP A 31 -29.74 -10.52 -2.63
N ILE A 32 -28.51 -10.67 -2.14
CA ILE A 32 -28.20 -10.74 -0.71
C ILE A 32 -27.90 -9.33 -0.21
N GLN A 33 -28.76 -8.82 0.65
CA GLN A 33 -28.49 -7.62 1.44
C GLN A 33 -27.88 -8.03 2.78
N LEU A 34 -26.92 -7.27 3.28
CA LEU A 34 -26.22 -7.52 4.54
C LEU A 34 -26.52 -6.42 5.56
N ALA A 35 -26.95 -6.81 6.75
CA ALA A 35 -27.09 -5.92 7.90
C ALA A 35 -26.18 -6.35 9.05
N TYR A 36 -25.30 -5.45 9.48
CA TYR A 36 -24.54 -5.62 10.72
C TYR A 36 -25.42 -5.22 11.89
N VAL A 37 -25.72 -6.15 12.80
CA VAL A 37 -26.56 -5.91 13.97
C VAL A 37 -25.76 -6.14 15.25
N THR A 38 -25.18 -5.08 15.79
CA THR A 38 -24.11 -5.17 16.78
C THR A 38 -24.34 -4.33 18.03
N GLY A 39 -23.75 -4.75 19.14
CA GLY A 39 -23.64 -3.94 20.35
C GLY A 39 -22.58 -2.82 20.26
N ARG A 40 -21.76 -2.82 19.20
CA ARG A 40 -20.76 -1.79 18.93
C ARG A 40 -21.40 -0.45 18.57
N SER A 41 -20.73 0.67 18.88
CA SER A 41 -21.12 1.97 18.33
C SER A 41 -20.68 2.07 16.87
N LEU A 42 -21.25 3.01 16.12
CA LEU A 42 -20.84 3.23 14.72
C LEU A 42 -19.33 3.48 14.61
N GLU A 43 -18.74 4.28 15.49
CA GLU A 43 -17.30 4.61 15.49
C GLU A 43 -16.43 3.36 15.64
N THR A 44 -16.89 2.37 16.40
CA THR A 44 -16.18 1.09 16.58
C THR A 44 -16.43 0.09 15.45
N VAL A 45 -17.45 0.33 14.60
CA VAL A 45 -17.69 -0.42 13.36
C VAL A 45 -16.89 0.15 12.20
N LEU A 46 -16.62 1.47 12.15
CA LEU A 46 -15.90 2.11 11.05
C LEU A 46 -14.60 1.38 10.63
N PRO A 47 -13.71 0.95 11.54
CA PRO A 47 -12.49 0.25 11.14
C PRO A 47 -12.75 -1.08 10.42
N LEU A 48 -13.89 -1.73 10.68
CA LEU A 48 -14.30 -2.95 9.97
C LEU A 48 -14.76 -2.64 8.55
N LEU A 49 -15.45 -1.51 8.34
CA LEU A 49 -15.88 -1.07 7.01
C LEU A 49 -14.68 -0.69 6.11
N ASP A 50 -13.54 -0.38 6.74
CA ASP A 50 -12.30 -0.06 6.05
C ASP A 50 -11.48 -1.31 5.67
N ASP A 51 -11.85 -2.49 6.16
CA ASP A 51 -11.22 -3.76 5.80
C ASP A 51 -11.74 -4.24 4.43
N PRO A 52 -10.91 -4.24 3.37
CA PRO A 52 -11.35 -4.62 2.03
C PRO A 52 -11.69 -6.12 1.91
N THR A 53 -11.39 -6.92 2.93
CA THR A 53 -11.73 -8.35 2.96
C THR A 53 -13.13 -8.63 3.52
N LEU A 54 -13.74 -7.64 4.20
CA LEU A 54 -15.10 -7.75 4.71
C LEU A 54 -16.10 -7.23 3.67
N PRO A 55 -17.22 -7.95 3.45
CA PRO A 55 -18.28 -7.45 2.59
C PRO A 55 -18.88 -6.19 3.21
N GLN A 56 -19.11 -5.17 2.39
CA GLN A 56 -19.71 -3.94 2.85
C GLN A 56 -21.20 -4.19 3.16
N PRO A 57 -21.69 -3.82 4.36
CA PRO A 57 -23.09 -3.97 4.70
C PRO A 57 -23.95 -2.93 3.97
N ASP A 58 -25.20 -3.29 3.65
CA ASP A 58 -26.23 -2.35 3.21
C ASP A 58 -26.79 -1.53 4.37
N TYR A 59 -26.84 -2.13 5.57
CA TYR A 59 -27.41 -1.51 6.77
C TYR A 59 -26.56 -1.80 8.01
N ILE A 60 -26.53 -0.85 8.94
CA ILE A 60 -25.85 -1.00 10.23
C ILE A 60 -26.84 -0.66 11.33
N ILE A 61 -27.11 -1.61 12.21
CA ILE A 61 -27.83 -1.45 13.46
C ILE A 61 -26.80 -1.52 14.58
N ALA A 62 -26.48 -0.37 15.16
CA ALA A 62 -25.45 -0.21 16.18
C ALA A 62 -26.06 0.15 17.54
N ASP A 63 -25.20 0.29 18.56
CA ASP A 63 -25.58 0.66 19.93
C ASP A 63 -26.70 -0.23 20.50
N VAL A 64 -26.62 -1.55 20.22
CA VAL A 64 -27.63 -2.54 20.66
C VAL A 64 -29.03 -2.29 20.08
N GLY A 65 -29.11 -1.63 18.93
CA GLY A 65 -30.37 -1.28 18.26
C GLY A 65 -30.77 0.19 18.38
N ALA A 66 -30.05 1.01 19.15
CA ALA A 66 -30.39 2.41 19.37
C ALA A 66 -30.02 3.34 18.20
N SER A 67 -29.27 2.85 17.22
CA SER A 67 -28.85 3.62 16.06
C SER A 67 -28.92 2.79 14.78
N LEU A 68 -29.45 3.38 13.69
CA LEU A 68 -29.62 2.71 12.40
C LEU A 68 -29.08 3.59 11.27
N TYR A 69 -28.24 3.01 10.42
CA TYR A 69 -27.55 3.71 9.33
C TYR A 69 -27.62 2.91 8.03
N HIS A 70 -27.63 3.63 6.90
CA HIS A 70 -27.25 3.06 5.61
C HIS A 70 -25.75 2.75 5.62
N GLY A 71 -25.34 1.54 5.21
CA GLY A 71 -23.95 1.10 5.31
C GLY A 71 -23.00 1.72 4.28
N ASP A 72 -23.53 2.21 3.16
CA ASP A 72 -22.76 2.87 2.09
C ASP A 72 -22.46 4.34 2.40
N THR A 73 -23.46 5.08 2.87
CA THR A 73 -23.41 6.53 3.11
C THR A 73 -23.22 6.89 4.57
N LEU A 74 -23.41 5.92 5.48
CA LEU A 74 -23.40 6.10 6.94
C LEU A 74 -24.42 7.14 7.42
N GLN A 75 -25.43 7.44 6.61
CA GLN A 75 -26.50 8.35 6.98
C GLN A 75 -27.53 7.63 7.85
N PRO A 76 -28.06 8.29 8.90
CA PRO A 76 -29.12 7.72 9.72
C PRO A 76 -30.38 7.45 8.91
N ILE A 77 -31.03 6.31 9.17
CA ILE A 77 -32.31 5.94 8.54
C ILE A 77 -33.44 6.73 9.22
N GLN A 78 -33.74 7.93 8.70
CA GLN A 78 -34.50 8.94 9.45
C GLN A 78 -35.92 8.56 9.94
N PRO A 79 -36.75 7.74 9.26
CA PRO A 79 -38.01 7.31 9.84
C PRO A 79 -37.82 6.53 11.15
N LEU A 80 -36.85 5.61 11.16
CA LEU A 80 -36.59 4.74 12.30
C LEU A 80 -35.82 5.48 13.40
N GLN A 81 -34.86 6.32 13.00
CA GLN A 81 -34.05 7.06 13.95
C GLN A 81 -34.87 8.09 14.74
N ASN A 82 -35.82 8.77 14.08
CA ASN A 82 -36.71 9.74 14.73
C ASN A 82 -37.59 9.08 15.81
N ASP A 83 -38.07 7.87 15.55
CA ASP A 83 -38.89 7.13 16.52
C ASP A 83 -38.10 6.70 17.76
N ILE A 84 -36.80 6.42 17.60
CA ILE A 84 -35.91 6.13 18.72
C ILE A 84 -35.58 7.41 19.48
N ASP A 85 -35.28 8.51 18.77
CA ASP A 85 -35.01 9.82 19.37
C ASP A 85 -36.16 10.31 20.25
N ALA A 86 -37.41 10.10 19.81
CA ALA A 86 -38.61 10.47 20.57
C ALA A 86 -38.75 9.71 21.91
N ARG A 87 -38.11 8.55 22.04
CA ARG A 87 -38.16 7.67 23.23
C ARG A 87 -36.93 7.79 24.13
N TRP A 88 -35.89 8.50 23.71
CA TRP A 88 -34.65 8.58 24.47
C TRP A 88 -34.68 9.77 25.45
N PRO A 89 -34.55 9.56 26.77
CA PRO A 89 -34.53 10.66 27.75
C PRO A 89 -33.26 11.53 27.66
N GLY A 90 -32.20 11.06 27.00
CA GLY A 90 -30.93 11.77 26.90
C GLY A 90 -29.92 11.37 27.98
N GLU A 91 -28.64 11.41 27.61
CA GLU A 91 -27.54 10.91 28.44
C GLU A 91 -27.43 11.64 29.78
N SER A 92 -27.64 12.96 29.78
CA SER A 92 -27.58 13.78 30.99
C SER A 92 -28.63 13.37 32.04
N GLN A 93 -29.82 12.93 31.62
CA GLN A 93 -30.86 12.48 32.54
C GLN A 93 -30.48 11.16 33.18
N VAL A 94 -29.96 10.22 32.38
CA VAL A 94 -29.46 8.92 32.88
C VAL A 94 -28.30 9.13 33.86
N ALA A 95 -27.31 9.95 33.51
CA ALA A 95 -26.17 10.25 34.37
C ALA A 95 -26.59 10.93 35.68
N SER A 96 -27.57 11.84 35.63
CA SER A 96 -28.09 12.51 36.83
C SER A 96 -28.81 11.54 37.77
N ALA A 97 -29.55 10.56 37.23
CA ALA A 97 -30.25 9.57 38.02
C ALA A 97 -29.30 8.57 38.72
N LEU A 98 -28.07 8.43 38.22
CA LEU A 98 -27.05 7.53 38.75
C LEU A 98 -25.99 8.24 39.60
N ILE A 99 -26.13 9.55 39.87
CA ILE A 99 -25.13 10.33 40.60
C ILE A 99 -24.85 9.80 42.01
N ASP A 100 -25.87 9.21 42.66
CA ASP A 100 -25.80 8.64 44.00
C ASP A 100 -25.26 7.19 44.02
N TYR A 101 -24.85 6.66 42.86
CA TYR A 101 -24.31 5.30 42.67
C TYR A 101 -22.83 5.39 42.25
N PRO A 102 -21.91 5.72 43.17
CA PRO A 102 -20.49 5.98 42.84
C PRO A 102 -19.73 4.75 42.32
N ASP A 103 -20.28 3.55 42.54
CA ASP A 103 -19.79 2.28 42.01
C ASP A 103 -20.15 2.07 40.53
N MET A 104 -21.15 2.77 40.01
CA MET A 104 -21.58 2.70 38.61
C MET A 104 -20.70 3.61 37.74
N GLN A 105 -19.56 3.09 37.29
CA GLN A 105 -18.68 3.82 36.39
C GLN A 105 -19.15 3.69 34.94
N ARG A 106 -19.39 4.83 34.28
CA ARG A 106 -19.76 4.87 32.86
C ARG A 106 -18.58 4.40 32.00
N GLN A 107 -18.85 3.62 30.96
CA GLN A 107 -17.83 3.28 29.96
C GLN A 107 -17.37 4.53 29.21
N ASP A 108 -16.05 4.69 29.07
CA ASP A 108 -15.43 5.76 28.28
C ASP A 108 -15.25 5.32 26.82
N VAL A 109 -16.38 5.05 26.18
CA VAL A 109 -16.46 4.70 24.75
C VAL A 109 -17.56 5.52 24.08
N PRO A 110 -17.44 5.81 22.78
CA PRO A 110 -18.54 6.37 22.00
C PRO A 110 -19.78 5.49 22.14
N GLN A 111 -20.92 6.11 22.37
CA GLN A 111 -22.20 5.46 22.54
C GLN A 111 -23.29 6.48 22.20
N THR A 112 -24.25 6.08 21.38
CA THR A 112 -25.32 6.98 20.93
C THR A 112 -26.67 6.43 21.35
N ARG A 113 -27.47 7.23 22.07
CA ARG A 113 -28.79 6.81 22.61
C ARG A 113 -28.72 5.55 23.47
N ARG A 114 -27.57 5.35 24.11
CA ARG A 114 -27.25 4.29 25.06
C ARG A 114 -26.40 4.88 26.17
N CYS A 115 -26.58 4.40 27.38
CA CYS A 115 -25.66 4.67 28.49
C CYS A 115 -25.24 3.35 29.14
N SER A 116 -23.99 2.97 28.91
CA SER A 116 -23.40 1.74 29.41
C SER A 116 -22.51 1.99 30.63
N TYR A 117 -22.70 1.19 31.67
CA TYR A 117 -21.96 1.26 32.93
C TYR A 117 -21.34 -0.10 33.27
N PHE A 118 -20.16 -0.09 33.88
CA PHE A 118 -19.59 -1.27 34.51
C PHE A 118 -20.43 -1.66 35.73
N CYS A 119 -20.92 -2.90 35.76
CA CYS A 119 -21.84 -3.39 36.78
C CYS A 119 -21.58 -4.88 37.07
N SER A 120 -21.50 -5.25 38.36
CA SER A 120 -21.37 -6.65 38.75
C SER A 120 -22.70 -7.40 38.63
N PRO A 121 -22.69 -8.74 38.52
CA PRO A 121 -23.92 -9.54 38.41
C PRO A 121 -24.89 -9.35 39.60
N GLU A 122 -24.37 -9.16 40.81
CA GLU A 122 -25.20 -8.92 41.99
C GLU A 122 -25.86 -7.54 41.94
N ARG A 123 -25.15 -6.56 41.38
CA ARG A 123 -25.62 -5.18 41.28
C ARG A 123 -26.63 -5.01 40.15
N SER A 124 -26.49 -5.73 39.04
CA SER A 124 -27.47 -5.68 37.94
C SER A 124 -28.85 -6.19 38.35
N ALA A 125 -28.91 -7.04 39.39
CA ALA A 125 -30.15 -7.53 39.98
C ALA A 125 -30.80 -6.57 41.01
N ASP A 126 -30.19 -5.41 41.28
CA ASP A 126 -30.70 -4.44 42.26
C ASP A 126 -32.05 -3.84 41.80
N PRO A 127 -33.15 -4.02 42.56
CA PRO A 127 -34.45 -3.44 42.23
C PRO A 127 -34.43 -1.92 42.07
N ALA A 128 -33.50 -1.21 42.72
CA ALA A 128 -33.39 0.24 42.63
C ALA A 128 -32.96 0.70 41.22
N LEU A 129 -32.05 -0.02 40.56
CA LEU A 129 -31.63 0.29 39.19
C LEU A 129 -32.77 0.08 38.20
N LYS A 130 -33.58 -0.97 38.43
CA LYS A 130 -34.78 -1.22 37.63
C LYS A 130 -35.82 -0.11 37.81
N ALA A 131 -36.03 0.36 39.04
CA ALA A 131 -36.93 1.49 39.32
C ALA A 131 -36.45 2.80 38.66
N ILE A 132 -35.14 3.05 38.62
CA ILE A 132 -34.56 4.19 37.89
C ILE A 132 -34.85 4.07 36.39
N ALA A 133 -34.62 2.90 35.81
CA ALA A 133 -34.92 2.66 34.40
C ALA A 133 -36.41 2.85 34.08
N GLU A 134 -37.31 2.39 34.96
CA GLU A 134 -38.76 2.62 34.85
C GLU A 134 -39.10 4.12 34.90
N GLN A 135 -38.50 4.88 35.82
CA GLN A 135 -38.72 6.32 35.95
C GLN A 135 -38.23 7.13 34.74
N LEU A 136 -37.12 6.71 34.13
CA LEU A 136 -36.54 7.34 32.95
C LEU A 136 -37.18 6.88 31.63
N ASP A 137 -38.20 6.02 31.70
CA ASP A 137 -38.77 5.32 30.56
C ASP A 137 -37.71 4.62 29.68
N CYS A 138 -36.79 3.91 30.32
CA CYS A 138 -35.72 3.14 29.70
C CYS A 138 -35.88 1.65 29.96
N ASP A 139 -35.44 0.84 29.00
CA ASP A 139 -35.13 -0.57 29.22
C ASP A 139 -33.71 -0.71 29.76
N LEU A 140 -33.51 -1.78 30.55
CA LEU A 140 -32.24 -2.10 31.18
C LEU A 140 -31.77 -3.44 30.64
N LEU A 141 -30.59 -3.47 30.02
CA LEU A 141 -29.98 -4.67 29.47
C LEU A 141 -28.67 -4.95 30.19
N TYR A 142 -28.50 -6.18 30.68
CA TYR A 142 -27.25 -6.65 31.24
C TYR A 142 -26.55 -7.58 30.25
N SER A 143 -25.27 -7.33 29.94
CA SER A 143 -24.52 -8.06 28.92
C SER A 143 -23.08 -8.37 29.34
N ALA A 144 -22.52 -9.45 28.78
CA ALA A 144 -21.14 -9.92 28.97
C ALA A 144 -20.70 -10.02 30.45
N GLU A 145 -21.64 -10.33 31.36
CA GLU A 145 -21.43 -10.40 32.80
C GLU A 145 -20.75 -9.14 33.40
N ARG A 146 -20.89 -7.98 32.75
CA ARG A 146 -20.11 -6.79 33.11
C ARG A 146 -20.77 -5.46 32.78
N TYR A 147 -21.64 -5.39 31.79
CA TYR A 147 -22.17 -4.13 31.29
C TYR A 147 -23.66 -4.01 31.54
N LEU A 148 -24.07 -2.87 32.10
CA LEU A 148 -25.48 -2.52 32.27
C LEU A 148 -25.80 -1.32 31.38
N ASP A 149 -26.63 -1.56 30.38
CA ASP A 149 -27.03 -0.60 29.36
C ASP A 149 -28.43 -0.05 29.65
N PHE A 150 -28.53 1.28 29.73
CA PHE A 150 -29.81 1.99 29.63
C PHE A 150 -30.11 2.27 28.16
N LEU A 151 -31.26 1.80 27.70
CA LEU A 151 -31.73 1.90 26.32
C LEU A 151 -33.13 2.55 26.26
N PRO A 152 -33.50 3.20 25.15
CA PRO A 152 -34.85 3.73 24.97
C PRO A 152 -35.90 2.61 25.09
N ARG A 153 -37.07 2.90 25.69
CA ARG A 153 -38.13 1.89 25.89
C ARG A 153 -38.50 1.16 24.59
N GLY A 154 -38.45 -0.17 24.64
CA GLY A 154 -38.80 -1.06 23.54
C GLY A 154 -37.78 -1.09 22.41
N VAL A 155 -36.58 -0.53 22.59
CA VAL A 155 -35.50 -0.51 21.58
C VAL A 155 -34.45 -1.55 21.94
N ASN A 156 -34.23 -2.49 21.03
CA ASN A 156 -33.17 -3.50 21.09
C ASN A 156 -32.85 -3.99 19.67
N LYS A 157 -31.85 -4.88 19.52
CA LYS A 157 -31.45 -5.44 18.22
C LYS A 157 -32.65 -6.01 17.44
N GLY A 158 -33.51 -6.79 18.10
CA GLY A 158 -34.69 -7.41 17.48
C GLY A 158 -35.76 -6.42 17.03
N SER A 159 -36.16 -5.48 17.89
CA SER A 159 -37.22 -4.51 17.54
C SER A 159 -36.77 -3.54 16.45
N SER A 160 -35.51 -3.09 16.49
CA SER A 160 -34.93 -2.24 15.46
C SER A 160 -34.76 -2.97 14.14
N LEU A 161 -34.39 -4.25 14.15
CA LEU A 161 -34.33 -5.08 12.95
C LEU A 161 -35.73 -5.28 12.33
N LEU A 162 -36.75 -5.57 13.14
CA LEU A 162 -38.12 -5.70 12.64
C LEU A 162 -38.62 -4.39 12.00
N ALA A 163 -38.34 -3.24 12.63
CA ALA A 163 -38.71 -1.95 12.08
C ALA A 163 -37.99 -1.66 10.74
N LEU A 164 -36.74 -2.10 10.61
CA LEU A 164 -36.01 -2.05 9.34
C LEU A 164 -36.63 -2.96 8.28
N VAL A 165 -36.95 -4.21 8.63
CA VAL A 165 -37.61 -5.18 7.74
C VAL A 165 -38.95 -4.64 7.22
N ASP A 166 -39.76 -4.06 8.11
CA ASP A 166 -41.03 -3.44 7.76
C ASP A 166 -40.84 -2.23 6.82
N LEU A 167 -39.83 -1.38 7.08
CA LEU A 167 -39.49 -0.24 6.22
C LEU A 167 -39.06 -0.69 4.82
N LEU A 168 -38.34 -1.79 4.72
CA LEU A 168 -37.88 -2.37 3.45
C LEU A 168 -38.99 -3.14 2.71
N GLY A 169 -40.12 -3.41 3.37
CA GLY A 169 -41.21 -4.19 2.80
C GLY A 169 -40.83 -5.65 2.52
N LEU A 170 -39.94 -6.22 3.34
CA LEU A 170 -39.48 -7.60 3.22
C LEU A 170 -40.43 -8.55 3.97
N GLU A 171 -40.71 -9.70 3.37
CA GLU A 171 -41.43 -10.77 4.03
C GLU A 171 -40.52 -11.49 5.05
N ARG A 172 -41.10 -12.06 6.10
CA ARG A 172 -40.33 -12.67 7.20
C ARG A 172 -39.46 -13.85 6.77
N ASP A 173 -39.88 -14.58 5.74
CA ASP A 173 -39.14 -15.69 5.14
C ASP A 173 -38.01 -15.23 4.20
N GLN A 174 -37.85 -13.91 4.00
CA GLN A 174 -36.75 -13.32 3.25
C GLN A 174 -35.60 -12.84 4.13
N VAL A 175 -35.71 -12.99 5.46
CA VAL A 175 -34.75 -12.49 6.44
C VAL A 175 -34.15 -13.65 7.22
N LEU A 176 -32.82 -13.72 7.24
CA LEU A 176 -32.06 -14.66 8.07
C LEU A 176 -31.33 -13.87 9.16
N VAL A 177 -31.56 -14.24 10.42
CA VAL A 177 -30.85 -13.67 11.57
C VAL A 177 -29.78 -14.62 12.10
N ALA A 178 -28.61 -14.11 12.47
CA ALA A 178 -27.52 -14.91 13.03
C ALA A 178 -26.96 -14.27 14.31
N GLY A 179 -26.72 -15.09 15.32
CA GLY A 179 -26.09 -14.68 16.59
C GLY A 179 -25.58 -15.88 17.38
N ASP A 180 -24.84 -15.60 18.45
CA ASP A 180 -24.17 -16.60 19.28
C ASP A 180 -24.36 -16.36 20.79
N THR A 181 -24.77 -15.16 21.21
CA THR A 181 -24.89 -14.80 22.64
C THR A 181 -26.31 -14.43 23.05
N LEU A 182 -26.59 -14.37 24.35
CA LEU A 182 -27.89 -13.98 24.88
C LEU A 182 -28.33 -12.57 24.45
N ASN A 183 -27.39 -11.68 24.09
CA ASN A 183 -27.72 -10.35 23.60
C ASN A 183 -28.44 -10.38 22.23
N ASP A 184 -28.33 -11.49 21.49
CA ASP A 184 -28.95 -11.72 20.18
C ASP A 184 -30.34 -12.34 20.30
N LEU A 185 -30.74 -12.75 21.50
CA LEU A 185 -32.01 -13.42 21.77
C LEU A 185 -33.20 -12.64 21.18
N SER A 186 -33.19 -11.30 21.34
CA SER A 186 -34.27 -10.44 20.82
C SER A 186 -34.47 -10.56 19.30
N MET A 187 -33.39 -10.77 18.53
CA MET A 187 -33.47 -11.00 17.09
C MET A 187 -33.95 -12.44 16.80
N LEU A 188 -33.38 -13.42 17.50
CA LEU A 188 -33.66 -14.85 17.26
C LEU A 188 -35.10 -15.24 17.64
N THR A 189 -35.72 -14.55 18.60
CA THR A 189 -37.12 -14.78 19.00
C THR A 189 -38.14 -13.87 18.30
N SER A 190 -37.71 -13.04 17.34
CA SER A 190 -38.56 -12.08 16.62
C SER A 190 -39.58 -12.72 15.66
N GLY A 191 -39.44 -14.03 15.41
CA GLY A 191 -40.24 -14.78 14.45
C GLY A 191 -39.74 -14.70 13.00
N LEU A 192 -38.51 -14.22 12.81
CA LEU A 192 -37.73 -14.37 11.58
C LEU A 192 -37.04 -15.74 11.54
N MET A 193 -36.55 -16.17 10.37
CA MET A 193 -35.70 -17.36 10.30
C MET A 193 -34.35 -17.05 10.92
N GLY A 194 -33.87 -17.90 11.82
CA GLY A 194 -32.70 -17.61 12.64
C GLY A 194 -31.71 -18.76 12.73
N VAL A 195 -30.48 -18.43 13.11
CA VAL A 195 -29.45 -19.42 13.47
C VAL A 195 -28.70 -19.01 14.72
N CYS A 196 -28.65 -19.91 15.69
CA CYS A 196 -27.62 -19.93 16.71
C CYS A 196 -26.42 -20.66 16.11
N VAL A 197 -25.32 -19.94 15.86
CA VAL A 197 -24.12 -20.54 15.26
C VAL A 197 -23.45 -21.52 16.23
N GLY A 198 -22.60 -22.41 15.73
CA GLY A 198 -21.86 -23.34 16.59
C GLY A 198 -21.06 -22.58 17.66
N ASP A 199 -20.90 -23.21 18.82
CA ASP A 199 -20.30 -22.62 20.03
C ASP A 199 -21.11 -21.46 20.66
N SER A 200 -22.39 -21.30 20.29
CA SER A 200 -23.32 -20.38 20.98
C SER A 200 -23.42 -20.65 22.49
N GLU A 201 -23.72 -19.61 23.26
CA GLU A 201 -23.96 -19.68 24.69
C GLU A 201 -25.06 -20.69 25.05
N ALA A 202 -24.84 -21.48 26.10
CA ALA A 202 -25.77 -22.51 26.53
C ALA A 202 -27.15 -21.95 26.90
N GLU A 203 -27.19 -20.76 27.51
CA GLU A 203 -28.44 -20.10 27.88
C GLU A 203 -29.23 -19.65 26.65
N LEU A 204 -28.57 -19.11 25.62
CA LEU A 204 -29.20 -18.77 24.35
C LEU A 204 -29.83 -20.01 23.69
N LEU A 205 -29.09 -21.13 23.66
CA LEU A 205 -29.59 -22.38 23.10
C LEU A 205 -30.80 -22.93 23.86
N GLU A 206 -30.83 -22.80 25.18
CA GLU A 206 -31.99 -23.22 25.99
C GLU A 206 -33.22 -22.36 25.70
N GLN A 207 -33.06 -21.04 25.62
CA GLN A 207 -34.14 -20.08 25.35
C GLN A 207 -34.71 -20.23 23.92
N THR A 208 -33.88 -20.60 22.96
CA THR A 208 -34.27 -20.74 21.55
C THR A 208 -34.67 -22.17 21.16
N ARG A 209 -34.53 -23.16 22.05
CA ARG A 209 -34.84 -24.58 21.77
C ARG A 209 -36.27 -24.81 21.28
N GLN A 210 -37.22 -24.00 21.73
CA GLN A 210 -38.63 -24.10 21.35
C GLN A 210 -39.01 -23.23 20.15
N CYS A 211 -38.06 -22.52 19.53
CA CYS A 211 -38.30 -21.67 18.36
C CYS A 211 -38.11 -22.49 17.08
N PRO A 212 -39.18 -22.93 16.38
CA PRO A 212 -39.06 -23.83 15.23
C PRO A 212 -38.40 -23.19 14.01
N GLN A 213 -38.35 -21.86 13.96
CA GLN A 213 -37.67 -21.08 12.91
C GLN A 213 -36.19 -20.82 13.22
N VAL A 214 -35.65 -21.30 14.35
CA VAL A 214 -34.25 -21.11 14.72
C VAL A 214 -33.48 -22.41 14.58
N LEU A 215 -32.48 -22.42 13.71
CA LEU A 215 -31.55 -23.53 13.55
C LEU A 215 -30.45 -23.44 14.61
N HIS A 216 -30.14 -24.56 15.27
CA HIS A 216 -28.91 -24.70 16.04
C HIS A 216 -27.85 -25.36 15.17
N ALA A 217 -26.90 -24.56 14.69
CA ALA A 217 -25.88 -25.01 13.76
C ALA A 217 -24.77 -25.81 14.48
N SER A 218 -24.20 -26.79 13.78
CA SER A 218 -23.04 -27.54 14.26
C SER A 218 -21.72 -26.82 14.01
N ARG A 219 -21.71 -25.79 13.14
CA ARG A 219 -20.51 -25.08 12.70
C ARG A 219 -20.50 -23.67 13.30
N SER A 220 -19.35 -23.24 13.81
CA SER A 220 -19.15 -21.93 14.43
C SER A 220 -19.16 -20.77 13.43
N GLY A 221 -19.53 -19.57 13.89
CA GLY A 221 -19.43 -18.32 13.13
C GLY A 221 -20.03 -18.38 11.71
N CYS A 222 -19.29 -17.90 10.71
CA CYS A 222 -19.72 -17.92 9.31
C CYS A 222 -20.11 -19.32 8.78
N GLY A 223 -19.51 -20.38 9.29
CA GLY A 223 -19.85 -21.75 8.92
C GLY A 223 -21.28 -22.13 9.31
N GLY A 224 -21.75 -21.61 10.45
CA GLY A 224 -23.12 -21.78 10.92
C GLY A 224 -24.12 -20.99 10.09
N ILE A 225 -23.76 -19.77 9.68
CA ILE A 225 -24.57 -18.96 8.76
C ILE A 225 -24.75 -19.68 7.42
N LEU A 226 -23.67 -20.20 6.84
CA LEU A 226 -23.73 -21.00 5.59
C LEU A 226 -24.62 -22.24 5.76
N GLN A 227 -24.56 -22.91 6.91
CA GLN A 227 -25.43 -24.04 7.22
C GLN A 227 -26.91 -23.63 7.26
N ALA A 228 -27.22 -22.45 7.82
CA ALA A 228 -28.57 -21.92 7.86
C ALA A 228 -29.11 -21.50 6.49
N ILE A 229 -28.29 -20.81 5.68
CA ILE A 229 -28.64 -20.45 4.31
C ILE A 229 -28.99 -21.71 3.51
N ALA A 230 -28.22 -22.79 3.69
CA ALA A 230 -28.50 -24.09 3.07
C ALA A 230 -29.80 -24.73 3.61
N HIS A 231 -29.98 -24.71 4.93
CA HIS A 231 -31.12 -25.33 5.61
C HIS A 231 -32.46 -24.68 5.22
N PHE A 232 -32.53 -23.35 5.22
CA PHE A 232 -33.72 -22.60 4.86
C PHE A 232 -33.89 -22.40 3.34
N GLY A 233 -32.93 -22.87 2.54
CA GLY A 233 -33.06 -22.92 1.07
C GLY A 233 -32.90 -21.57 0.38
N PHE A 234 -32.29 -20.57 1.02
CA PHE A 234 -32.17 -19.20 0.50
C PHE A 234 -31.41 -19.09 -0.84
N LEU A 235 -30.48 -20.00 -1.12
CA LEU A 235 -29.66 -20.00 -2.35
C LEU A 235 -29.93 -21.23 -3.27
N GLY A 236 -30.94 -22.05 -2.95
CA GLY A 236 -31.27 -23.29 -3.66
C GLY A 236 -30.17 -24.37 -3.62
N GLU A 237 -30.45 -25.57 -4.13
CA GLU A 237 -29.51 -26.73 -4.11
C GLU A 237 -28.20 -26.49 -4.89
N ARG A 238 -28.13 -25.45 -5.73
CA ARG A 238 -26.96 -25.13 -6.56
C ARG A 238 -26.15 -23.91 -6.09
N GLY A 239 -26.68 -23.01 -5.26
CA GLY A 239 -26.01 -21.74 -4.96
C GLY A 239 -24.78 -21.87 -4.06
N ILE A 240 -24.86 -22.65 -2.98
CA ILE A 240 -23.75 -22.74 -2.01
C ILE A 240 -22.64 -23.69 -2.51
N ALA A 241 -23.01 -24.77 -3.19
CA ALA A 241 -22.07 -25.74 -3.74
C ALA A 241 -21.36 -25.27 -5.03
N ALA A 242 -21.91 -24.27 -5.74
CA ALA A 242 -21.29 -23.71 -6.94
C ALA A 242 -20.36 -22.52 -6.65
N GLU A 243 -20.54 -21.82 -5.52
CA GLU A 243 -19.71 -20.67 -5.13
C GLU A 243 -18.59 -20.99 -4.14
N THR A 244 -18.49 -22.26 -3.71
CA THR A 244 -17.18 -22.80 -3.39
C THR A 244 -16.39 -22.90 -4.70
N ARG A 245 -15.93 -21.77 -5.28
CA ARG A 245 -14.78 -21.83 -6.19
C ARG A 245 -13.74 -22.55 -5.36
N GLN A 246 -13.39 -23.77 -5.79
CA GLN A 246 -12.35 -24.57 -5.18
C GLN A 246 -11.23 -23.62 -4.80
N ALA A 247 -10.90 -23.51 -3.50
CA ALA A 247 -9.72 -22.81 -3.03
C ALA A 247 -8.64 -23.05 -4.08
N ALA A 248 -8.22 -21.98 -4.77
CA ALA A 248 -7.52 -22.09 -6.03
C ALA A 248 -6.45 -23.16 -5.89
N GLN A 249 -6.49 -24.22 -6.72
CA GLN A 249 -5.53 -25.30 -6.59
C GLN A 249 -4.14 -24.65 -6.59
N PRO A 250 -3.33 -24.84 -5.52
CA PRO A 250 -2.07 -24.13 -5.41
C PRO A 250 -1.22 -24.37 -6.66
N GLY A 251 -0.59 -23.30 -7.13
CA GLY A 251 0.35 -23.36 -8.23
C GLY A 251 1.64 -24.08 -7.82
N LYS A 252 2.72 -23.80 -8.55
CA LYS A 252 3.99 -24.53 -8.38
C LYS A 252 5.17 -23.62 -8.05
N ALA A 253 4.97 -22.31 -7.98
CA ALA A 253 6.04 -21.36 -7.75
C ALA A 253 6.26 -21.13 -6.25
N ASP A 254 7.49 -21.36 -5.78
CA ASP A 254 7.88 -21.12 -4.38
C ASP A 254 8.09 -19.61 -4.13
N LEU A 255 8.48 -18.88 -5.17
CA LEU A 255 8.57 -17.42 -5.20
C LEU A 255 7.74 -16.87 -6.36
N VAL A 256 6.78 -16.01 -6.06
CA VAL A 256 6.00 -15.28 -7.06
C VAL A 256 6.39 -13.80 -7.03
N MET A 257 7.03 -13.33 -8.08
CA MET A 257 7.38 -11.93 -8.29
C MET A 257 6.21 -11.22 -8.96
N VAL A 258 5.61 -10.21 -8.32
CA VAL A 258 4.48 -9.48 -8.87
C VAL A 258 4.89 -8.04 -9.13
N TYR A 259 4.99 -7.71 -10.42
CA TYR A 259 5.38 -6.39 -10.87
C TYR A 259 4.53 -5.98 -12.07
N HIS A 260 4.13 -4.71 -12.13
CA HIS A 260 3.25 -4.23 -13.20
C HIS A 260 3.84 -4.32 -14.61
N ARG A 261 5.11 -4.70 -14.81
CA ARG A 261 5.71 -4.86 -16.15
C ARG A 261 6.27 -6.25 -16.34
N LEU A 262 6.14 -6.76 -17.56
CA LEU A 262 6.79 -7.99 -17.99
C LEU A 262 8.32 -7.84 -17.93
N PRO A 263 9.05 -8.95 -17.74
CA PRO A 263 10.52 -8.94 -17.68
C PRO A 263 11.18 -8.78 -19.06
N TYR A 264 10.39 -8.65 -20.12
CA TYR A 264 10.79 -8.44 -21.51
C TYR A 264 9.80 -7.48 -22.19
N GLU A 265 10.19 -6.96 -23.34
CA GLU A 265 9.30 -6.18 -24.22
C GLU A 265 8.78 -7.05 -25.35
N GLU A 266 7.49 -6.90 -25.63
CA GLU A 266 6.84 -7.47 -26.80
C GLU A 266 6.77 -6.41 -27.90
N HIS A 267 7.17 -6.75 -29.12
CA HIS A 267 7.09 -5.88 -30.29
C HIS A 267 6.68 -6.69 -31.51
N ARG A 268 5.83 -6.12 -32.37
CA ARG A 268 5.41 -6.80 -33.61
C ARG A 268 6.42 -6.51 -34.72
N VAL A 269 6.97 -7.58 -35.31
CA VAL A 269 7.81 -7.53 -36.52
C VAL A 269 7.12 -8.41 -37.56
N ASP A 270 6.80 -7.83 -38.72
CA ASP A 270 6.11 -8.53 -39.83
C ASP A 270 4.81 -9.24 -39.39
N GLY A 271 4.04 -8.61 -38.49
CA GLY A 271 2.79 -9.16 -37.96
C GLY A 271 2.95 -10.25 -36.90
N LYS A 272 4.18 -10.68 -36.58
CA LYS A 272 4.46 -11.65 -35.50
C LYS A 272 4.95 -10.96 -34.25
N LEU A 273 4.45 -11.39 -33.09
CA LEU A 273 4.94 -10.93 -31.80
C LEU A 273 6.34 -11.49 -31.55
N GLN A 274 7.32 -10.60 -31.41
CA GLN A 274 8.69 -10.94 -31.02
C GLN A 274 9.00 -10.34 -29.66
N ARG A 275 9.84 -11.03 -28.89
CA ARG A 275 10.28 -10.60 -27.56
C ARG A 275 11.70 -10.06 -27.65
N ARG A 276 11.97 -8.99 -26.91
CA ARG A 276 13.32 -8.43 -26.75
C ARG A 276 13.57 -8.04 -25.31
N ARG A 277 14.84 -7.85 -24.95
CA ARG A 277 15.19 -7.29 -23.64
C ARG A 277 14.58 -5.89 -23.49
N PRO A 278 14.14 -5.49 -22.29
CA PRO A 278 13.61 -4.16 -22.06
C PRO A 278 14.62 -3.10 -22.50
N THR A 279 14.14 -2.10 -23.25
CA THR A 279 14.96 -0.97 -23.72
C THR A 279 15.16 0.09 -22.65
N SER A 280 14.40 0.04 -21.55
CA SER A 280 14.59 0.93 -20.41
C SER A 280 15.91 0.59 -19.69
N PRO A 281 16.89 1.50 -19.68
CA PRO A 281 18.22 1.22 -19.18
C PRO A 281 18.28 1.10 -17.65
N ASN A 282 17.33 1.64 -16.88
CA ASN A 282 17.44 1.75 -15.42
C ASN A 282 16.28 1.01 -14.72
N GLY A 283 16.17 -0.29 -14.98
CA GLY A 283 15.12 -1.12 -14.41
C GLY A 283 15.58 -1.85 -13.15
N ILE A 284 14.67 -1.98 -12.19
CA ILE A 284 14.74 -3.04 -11.17
C ILE A 284 14.51 -4.43 -11.77
N ILE A 285 13.98 -4.54 -12.99
CA ILE A 285 13.65 -5.83 -13.63
C ILE A 285 14.85 -6.80 -13.67
N PRO A 286 16.06 -6.42 -14.17
CA PRO A 286 17.22 -7.31 -14.17
C PRO A 286 17.59 -7.81 -12.77
N THR A 287 17.40 -6.96 -11.74
CA THR A 287 17.57 -7.31 -10.33
C THR A 287 16.61 -8.40 -9.91
N LEU A 288 15.31 -8.17 -10.11
CA LEU A 288 14.27 -9.10 -9.68
C LEU A 288 14.43 -10.45 -10.38
N LEU A 289 14.86 -10.44 -11.65
CA LEU A 289 15.17 -11.65 -12.40
C LEU A 289 16.34 -12.44 -11.79
N SER A 290 17.33 -11.77 -11.19
CA SER A 290 18.51 -12.45 -10.63
C SER A 290 18.18 -13.44 -9.50
N PHE A 291 17.05 -13.23 -8.79
CA PHE A 291 16.57 -14.14 -7.74
C PHE A 291 16.06 -15.49 -8.25
N PHE A 292 15.95 -15.67 -9.57
CA PHE A 292 15.60 -16.94 -10.21
C PHE A 292 16.80 -17.65 -10.84
N GLY A 293 18.01 -17.07 -10.72
CA GLY A 293 19.24 -17.62 -11.31
C GLY A 293 19.77 -18.87 -10.63
N ASP A 294 19.33 -19.16 -9.40
CA ASP A 294 19.66 -20.37 -8.63
C ASP A 294 18.82 -21.60 -9.04
N GLY A 295 17.89 -21.43 -9.98
CA GLY A 295 17.02 -22.49 -10.45
C GLY A 295 15.84 -22.78 -9.52
N ARG A 296 15.45 -21.87 -8.62
CA ARG A 296 14.19 -21.99 -7.86
C ARG A 296 12.96 -21.92 -8.77
N LYS A 297 11.86 -22.57 -8.39
CA LYS A 297 10.60 -22.48 -9.13
C LYS A 297 9.98 -21.10 -8.94
N GLY A 298 9.81 -20.38 -10.04
CA GLY A 298 9.40 -18.98 -10.02
C GLY A 298 8.23 -18.69 -10.94
N SER A 299 7.42 -17.72 -10.54
CA SER A 299 6.45 -17.09 -11.44
C SER A 299 6.59 -15.58 -11.40
N TRP A 300 6.47 -14.93 -12.56
CA TRP A 300 6.48 -13.48 -12.72
C TRP A 300 5.10 -13.02 -13.20
N VAL A 301 4.34 -12.38 -12.32
CA VAL A 301 3.00 -11.88 -12.63
C VAL A 301 3.07 -10.43 -13.10
N ALA A 302 2.59 -10.16 -14.31
CA ALA A 302 2.55 -8.83 -14.92
C ALA A 302 1.39 -8.70 -15.91
N TRP A 303 0.97 -7.47 -16.23
CA TRP A 303 -0.08 -7.26 -17.22
C TRP A 303 0.45 -7.37 -18.67
N ALA A 304 -0.44 -7.75 -19.58
CA ALA A 304 -0.24 -7.65 -21.02
C ALA A 304 -1.53 -7.16 -21.68
N VAL A 305 -1.41 -6.33 -22.73
CA VAL A 305 -2.58 -5.84 -23.46
C VAL A 305 -3.21 -7.00 -24.23
N HIS A 306 -4.53 -7.12 -24.14
CA HIS A 306 -5.36 -8.03 -24.92
C HIS A 306 -6.58 -7.25 -25.45
N GLU A 307 -6.59 -6.94 -26.75
CA GLU A 307 -7.63 -6.11 -27.39
C GLU A 307 -8.73 -6.91 -28.07
N ASP A 308 -8.42 -8.11 -28.57
CA ASP A 308 -9.37 -8.95 -29.33
C ASP A 308 -9.77 -10.16 -28.51
N ALA A 309 -11.01 -10.17 -28.00
CA ALA A 309 -11.55 -11.26 -27.19
C ALA A 309 -11.67 -12.59 -27.95
N ASP A 310 -11.65 -12.56 -29.29
CA ASP A 310 -11.69 -13.76 -30.13
C ASP A 310 -10.28 -14.34 -30.38
N GLU A 311 -9.20 -13.62 -30.06
CA GLU A 311 -7.82 -14.13 -30.13
C GLU A 311 -7.47 -14.91 -28.85
N PRO A 312 -6.89 -16.12 -28.93
CA PRO A 312 -6.48 -16.85 -27.74
C PRO A 312 -5.38 -16.09 -26.97
N PHE A 313 -5.63 -15.77 -25.70
CA PHE A 313 -4.66 -15.13 -24.83
C PHE A 313 -3.69 -16.15 -24.22
N ASP A 314 -2.43 -16.10 -24.64
CA ASP A 314 -1.38 -16.90 -24.02
C ASP A 314 -1.08 -16.40 -22.61
N THR A 315 -1.54 -17.16 -21.62
CA THR A 315 -1.44 -16.81 -20.21
C THR A 315 -0.02 -17.01 -19.67
N HIS A 316 0.74 -17.98 -20.20
CA HIS A 316 2.02 -18.39 -19.65
C HIS A 316 3.09 -18.37 -20.71
N THR A 317 4.15 -17.64 -20.42
CA THR A 317 5.21 -17.36 -21.40
C THR A 317 6.57 -17.61 -20.77
N THR A 318 7.52 -18.09 -21.57
CA THR A 318 8.92 -18.21 -21.15
C THR A 318 9.57 -16.82 -21.08
N VAL A 319 10.42 -16.61 -20.07
CA VAL A 319 11.19 -15.37 -19.90
C VAL A 319 12.52 -15.46 -20.65
N ASP A 320 13.46 -16.25 -20.11
CA ASP A 320 14.75 -16.59 -20.71
C ASP A 320 15.04 -18.03 -20.25
N ALA A 321 14.66 -19.01 -21.06
CA ALA A 321 14.71 -20.42 -20.66
C ALA A 321 16.14 -20.94 -20.47
N GLU A 322 17.15 -20.27 -21.04
CA GLU A 322 18.56 -20.62 -20.82
C GLU A 322 19.04 -20.13 -19.46
N ARG A 323 18.66 -18.92 -19.06
CA ARG A 323 19.12 -18.30 -17.82
C ARG A 323 18.24 -18.58 -16.60
N TYR A 324 16.93 -18.74 -16.81
CA TYR A 324 15.90 -18.92 -15.79
C TYR A 324 14.94 -20.06 -16.19
N PRO A 325 15.41 -21.32 -16.24
CA PRO A 325 14.64 -22.43 -16.81
C PRO A 325 13.36 -22.77 -16.05
N LEU A 326 13.28 -22.43 -14.76
CA LEU A 326 12.09 -22.67 -13.92
C LEU A 326 11.26 -21.39 -13.65
N LEU A 327 11.50 -20.32 -14.41
CA LEU A 327 10.74 -19.07 -14.33
C LEU A 327 9.72 -18.97 -15.47
N THR A 328 8.46 -18.81 -15.11
CA THR A 328 7.36 -18.54 -16.04
C THR A 328 6.86 -17.10 -15.86
N ALA A 329 6.58 -16.40 -16.96
CA ALA A 329 5.82 -15.15 -16.93
C ALA A 329 4.33 -15.46 -17.07
N ALA A 330 3.58 -15.13 -16.02
CA ALA A 330 2.14 -15.28 -15.88
C ALA A 330 1.46 -13.94 -16.18
N ARG A 331 0.72 -13.88 -17.29
CA ARG A 331 0.18 -12.64 -17.85
C ARG A 331 -1.23 -12.37 -17.34
N VAL A 332 -1.48 -11.13 -16.91
CA VAL A 332 -2.80 -10.59 -16.60
C VAL A 332 -3.32 -9.87 -17.84
N ALA A 333 -4.37 -10.40 -18.47
CA ALA A 333 -4.99 -9.78 -19.63
C ALA A 333 -5.71 -8.50 -19.21
N LEU A 334 -5.31 -7.36 -19.78
CA LEU A 334 -5.97 -6.08 -19.61
C LEU A 334 -6.29 -5.47 -20.97
N THR A 335 -7.39 -4.73 -21.07
CA THR A 335 -7.66 -3.92 -22.26
C THR A 335 -6.71 -2.72 -22.30
N LYS A 336 -6.54 -2.11 -23.47
CA LYS A 336 -5.75 -0.89 -23.60
C LYS A 336 -6.32 0.26 -22.75
N GLU A 337 -7.64 0.38 -22.71
CA GLU A 337 -8.32 1.38 -21.88
C GLU A 337 -8.04 1.18 -20.39
N GLU A 338 -8.10 -0.07 -19.91
CA GLU A 338 -7.76 -0.38 -18.52
C GLU A 338 -6.31 0.00 -18.19
N VAL A 339 -5.36 -0.30 -19.08
CA VAL A 339 -3.94 0.08 -18.90
C VAL A 339 -3.77 1.60 -18.89
N ASP A 340 -4.43 2.31 -19.79
CA ASP A 340 -4.35 3.77 -19.86
C ASP A 340 -4.92 4.41 -18.58
N ILE A 341 -6.07 3.93 -18.07
CA ILE A 341 -6.66 4.41 -16.83
C ILE A 341 -5.80 4.03 -15.62
N PHE A 342 -5.52 2.74 -15.42
CA PHE A 342 -4.78 2.22 -14.28
C PHE A 342 -3.38 2.83 -14.15
N TYR A 343 -2.61 2.83 -15.24
CA TYR A 343 -1.20 3.15 -15.21
C TYR A 343 -0.89 4.58 -15.62
N LYS A 344 -1.45 5.04 -16.74
CA LYS A 344 -1.07 6.34 -17.33
C LYS A 344 -1.82 7.50 -16.69
N ARG A 345 -3.10 7.31 -16.34
CA ARG A 345 -3.94 8.33 -15.69
C ARG A 345 -3.89 8.21 -14.17
N PHE A 346 -4.60 7.24 -13.59
CA PHE A 346 -4.81 7.15 -12.14
C PHE A 346 -3.51 7.11 -11.34
N SER A 347 -2.60 6.19 -11.66
CA SER A 347 -1.32 6.06 -10.96
C SER A 347 -0.41 7.29 -11.08
N LYS A 348 -0.56 8.14 -12.12
CA LYS A 348 0.31 9.31 -12.37
C LYS A 348 -0.33 10.64 -12.03
N GLU A 349 -1.65 10.72 -12.05
CA GLU A 349 -2.42 11.91 -11.70
C GLU A 349 -2.90 11.90 -10.25
N ALA A 350 -3.14 10.73 -9.64
CA ALA A 350 -3.56 10.64 -8.23
C ALA A 350 -2.40 10.34 -7.29
N PHE A 351 -1.70 9.22 -7.52
CA PHE A 351 -0.72 8.70 -6.56
C PHE A 351 0.65 9.34 -6.71
N TRP A 352 1.19 9.45 -7.94
CA TRP A 352 2.53 10.00 -8.15
C TRP A 352 2.75 11.40 -7.55
N PRO A 353 1.84 12.38 -7.71
CA PRO A 353 2.02 13.71 -7.11
C PRO A 353 1.97 13.63 -5.58
N THR A 354 0.97 12.93 -5.04
CA THR A 354 0.78 12.77 -3.59
C THR A 354 1.99 12.10 -2.93
N LEU A 355 2.48 11.00 -3.50
CA LEU A 355 3.65 10.28 -3.01
C LEU A 355 4.93 11.12 -3.00
N HIS A 356 5.05 12.08 -3.92
CA HIS A 356 6.18 12.98 -3.98
C HIS A 356 5.92 14.35 -3.32
N THR A 357 4.90 14.45 -2.46
CA THR A 357 4.55 15.65 -1.68
C THR A 357 4.01 16.85 -2.49
N PHE A 358 3.54 16.61 -3.72
CA PHE A 358 2.87 17.58 -4.59
C PHE A 358 1.37 17.31 -4.67
N TRP A 359 0.71 17.17 -3.52
CA TRP A 359 -0.70 16.79 -3.42
C TRP A 359 -1.64 17.80 -4.09
N GLU A 360 -1.23 19.07 -4.23
CA GLU A 360 -1.96 20.11 -4.93
C GLU A 360 -2.12 19.84 -6.44
N ARG A 361 -1.28 18.94 -6.99
CA ARG A 361 -1.34 18.48 -8.38
C ARG A 361 -2.15 17.20 -8.54
N ALA A 362 -2.61 16.59 -7.45
CA ALA A 362 -3.31 15.32 -7.49
C ALA A 362 -4.75 15.48 -7.98
N GLN A 363 -5.19 14.56 -8.84
CA GLN A 363 -6.58 14.45 -9.28
C GLN A 363 -7.16 13.11 -8.84
N PHE A 364 -8.29 13.16 -8.12
CA PHE A 364 -8.99 11.98 -7.63
C PHE A 364 -10.30 11.80 -8.38
N ARG A 365 -10.45 10.66 -9.05
CA ARG A 365 -11.67 10.29 -9.78
C ARG A 365 -12.11 8.90 -9.32
N GLU A 366 -13.36 8.79 -8.86
CA GLU A 366 -13.90 7.53 -8.34
C GLU A 366 -13.98 6.44 -9.42
N GLU A 367 -14.36 6.81 -10.64
CA GLU A 367 -14.38 5.90 -11.81
C GLU A 367 -13.01 5.26 -12.09
N ASP A 368 -11.93 6.01 -11.92
CA ASP A 368 -10.56 5.52 -12.12
C ASP A 368 -10.13 4.57 -11.01
N TRP A 369 -10.56 4.86 -9.79
CA TRP A 369 -10.32 3.99 -8.64
C TRP A 369 -10.99 2.62 -8.82
N GLN A 370 -12.22 2.58 -9.34
CA GLN A 370 -12.90 1.30 -9.62
C GLN A 370 -12.14 0.44 -10.64
N VAL A 371 -11.56 1.06 -11.67
CA VAL A 371 -10.66 0.36 -12.61
C VAL A 371 -9.40 -0.11 -11.90
N PHE A 372 -8.80 0.72 -11.03
CA PHE A 372 -7.64 0.34 -10.24
C PHE A 372 -7.91 -0.89 -9.35
N LEU A 373 -9.06 -0.93 -8.67
CA LEU A 373 -9.50 -2.08 -7.87
C LEU A 373 -9.67 -3.34 -8.72
N LYS A 374 -10.35 -3.23 -9.87
CA LYS A 374 -10.56 -4.33 -10.82
C LYS A 374 -9.23 -4.92 -11.29
N VAL A 375 -8.28 -4.07 -11.69
CA VAL A 375 -6.95 -4.50 -12.12
C VAL A 375 -6.19 -5.18 -10.98
N ASN A 376 -6.17 -4.59 -9.78
CA ASN A 376 -5.48 -5.19 -8.62
C ASN A 376 -6.09 -6.55 -8.24
N ARG A 377 -7.41 -6.72 -8.35
CA ARG A 377 -8.07 -8.02 -8.14
C ARG A 377 -7.62 -9.06 -9.15
N ALA A 378 -7.55 -8.70 -10.43
CA ALA A 378 -7.04 -9.60 -11.48
C ALA A 378 -5.58 -10.01 -11.25
N PHE A 379 -4.74 -9.09 -10.73
CA PHE A 379 -3.38 -9.41 -10.30
C PHE A 379 -3.36 -10.40 -9.11
N ALA A 380 -4.21 -10.20 -8.11
CA ALA A 380 -4.32 -11.09 -6.95
C ALA A 380 -4.80 -12.49 -7.34
N GLU A 381 -5.83 -12.59 -8.18
CA GLU A 381 -6.35 -13.86 -8.70
C GLU A 381 -5.29 -14.62 -9.51
N ARG A 382 -4.56 -13.92 -10.40
CA ARG A 382 -3.45 -14.54 -11.13
C ARG A 382 -2.37 -15.02 -10.17
N THR A 383 -1.98 -14.19 -9.21
CA THR A 383 -0.95 -14.53 -8.22
C THR A 383 -1.35 -15.76 -7.39
N ALA A 384 -2.62 -15.86 -6.98
CA ALA A 384 -3.14 -16.99 -6.22
C ALA A 384 -3.04 -18.33 -6.97
N LEU A 385 -3.21 -18.31 -8.30
CA LEU A 385 -3.08 -19.49 -9.17
C LEU A 385 -1.63 -19.91 -9.41
N GLU A 386 -0.67 -18.99 -9.28
CA GLU A 386 0.75 -19.28 -9.52
C GLU A 386 1.46 -19.78 -8.26
N ALA A 387 1.10 -19.23 -7.10
CA ALA A 387 1.76 -19.49 -5.82
C ALA A 387 1.56 -20.94 -5.38
N ALA A 388 2.65 -21.64 -5.04
CA ALA A 388 2.58 -22.90 -4.30
C ALA A 388 2.04 -22.68 -2.87
N GLU A 389 1.70 -23.77 -2.18
CA GLU A 389 1.33 -23.72 -0.76
C GLU A 389 2.47 -23.12 0.09
N GLY A 390 2.18 -22.12 0.92
CA GLY A 390 3.17 -21.45 1.77
C GLY A 390 4.20 -20.60 1.01
N ALA A 391 3.99 -20.36 -0.29
CA ALA A 391 4.93 -19.62 -1.13
C ALA A 391 5.15 -18.17 -0.66
N THR A 392 6.30 -17.61 -1.04
CA THR A 392 6.55 -16.17 -0.88
C THR A 392 6.05 -15.42 -2.10
N VAL A 393 5.16 -14.46 -1.89
CA VAL A 393 4.71 -13.52 -2.91
C VAL A 393 5.37 -12.18 -2.66
N TRP A 394 6.17 -11.72 -3.61
CA TRP A 394 6.90 -10.46 -3.53
C TRP A 394 6.28 -9.42 -4.47
N LEU A 395 5.51 -8.51 -3.90
CA LEU A 395 4.79 -7.42 -4.56
C LEU A 395 5.67 -6.17 -4.65
N HIS A 396 5.58 -5.47 -5.78
CA HIS A 396 6.40 -4.28 -6.03
C HIS A 396 5.59 -3.05 -6.46
N ASP A 397 5.79 -1.99 -5.68
CA ASP A 397 5.39 -0.61 -5.89
C ASP A 397 3.89 -0.30 -5.81
N TYR A 398 3.60 1.00 -5.74
CA TYR A 398 2.30 1.59 -5.47
C TYR A 398 1.18 1.23 -6.45
N ASN A 399 1.52 0.74 -7.65
CA ASN A 399 0.52 0.28 -8.61
C ASN A 399 -0.26 -0.95 -8.12
N LEU A 400 0.26 -1.67 -7.12
CA LEU A 400 -0.29 -2.94 -6.63
C LEU A 400 -0.73 -2.86 -5.16
N TRP A 401 -1.07 -1.67 -4.65
CA TRP A 401 -1.43 -1.46 -3.25
C TRP A 401 -2.64 -2.27 -2.77
N MET A 402 -3.55 -2.69 -3.66
CA MET A 402 -4.74 -3.44 -3.28
C MET A 402 -4.58 -4.96 -3.46
N VAL A 403 -3.48 -5.42 -4.08
CA VAL A 403 -3.19 -6.85 -4.23
C VAL A 403 -3.07 -7.57 -2.88
N PRO A 404 -2.38 -7.06 -1.83
CA PRO A 404 -2.28 -7.75 -0.55
C PRO A 404 -3.63 -8.11 0.06
N GLY A 405 -4.59 -7.17 0.06
CA GLY A 405 -5.95 -7.39 0.58
C GLY A 405 -6.66 -8.56 -0.11
N TYR A 406 -6.77 -8.49 -1.43
CA TYR A 406 -7.41 -9.54 -2.22
C TYR A 406 -6.66 -10.87 -2.18
N LEU A 407 -5.32 -10.84 -2.18
CA LEU A 407 -4.53 -12.06 -2.16
C LEU A 407 -4.64 -12.78 -0.82
N ARG A 408 -4.68 -12.04 0.30
CA ARG A 408 -4.85 -12.63 1.62
C ARG A 408 -6.19 -13.35 1.75
N GLU A 409 -7.25 -12.78 1.19
CA GLU A 409 -8.57 -13.42 1.07
C GLU A 409 -8.45 -14.76 0.32
N LEU A 410 -7.81 -14.77 -0.85
CA LEU A 410 -7.72 -15.95 -1.71
C LEU A 410 -6.75 -17.02 -1.18
N ARG A 411 -5.66 -16.60 -0.52
CA ARG A 411 -4.52 -17.42 -0.12
C ARG A 411 -4.04 -17.01 1.27
N PRO A 412 -4.74 -17.41 2.34
CA PRO A 412 -4.33 -17.10 3.70
C PRO A 412 -2.98 -17.73 4.07
N ASP A 413 -2.55 -18.79 3.36
CA ASP A 413 -1.33 -19.55 3.60
C ASP A 413 -0.04 -18.89 3.08
N VAL A 414 -0.12 -17.98 2.09
CA VAL A 414 1.09 -17.44 1.46
C VAL A 414 1.71 -16.33 2.29
N ARG A 415 3.03 -16.17 2.18
CA ARG A 415 3.77 -15.05 2.77
C ARG A 415 3.78 -13.87 1.81
N ILE A 416 3.09 -12.79 2.15
CA ILE A 416 2.95 -11.59 1.33
C ILE A 416 4.01 -10.57 1.76
N ALA A 417 4.97 -10.32 0.88
CA ALA A 417 5.98 -9.29 1.06
C ALA A 417 5.76 -8.15 0.06
N PHE A 418 5.79 -6.91 0.52
CA PHE A 418 5.62 -5.72 -0.32
C PHE A 418 6.86 -4.84 -0.27
N PHE A 419 7.34 -4.36 -1.42
CA PHE A 419 8.40 -3.36 -1.48
C PHE A 419 7.95 -2.09 -2.19
N HIS A 420 8.04 -0.95 -1.50
CA HIS A 420 7.65 0.37 -2.00
C HIS A 420 8.86 1.12 -2.60
N HIS A 421 8.87 1.32 -3.94
CA HIS A 421 10.01 1.94 -4.65
C HIS A 421 9.93 3.46 -4.74
N THR A 422 8.72 4.00 -4.75
CA THR A 422 8.51 5.44 -4.71
C THR A 422 8.65 5.99 -3.28
N TYR A 423 8.81 7.30 -3.14
CA TYR A 423 8.84 7.91 -1.81
C TYR A 423 7.49 7.68 -1.11
N PHE A 424 7.50 7.33 0.19
CA PHE A 424 6.30 7.28 1.00
C PHE A 424 6.16 8.58 1.81
N PRO A 425 5.11 9.40 1.58
CA PRO A 425 4.99 10.74 2.14
C PRO A 425 4.56 10.71 3.62
N SER A 426 4.71 11.82 4.33
CA SER A 426 4.23 11.93 5.71
C SER A 426 2.71 11.74 5.80
N ALA A 427 2.21 11.42 7.00
CA ALA A 427 0.79 11.23 7.25
C ALA A 427 -0.07 12.42 6.78
N ASP A 428 0.38 13.67 7.01
CA ASP A 428 -0.34 14.88 6.58
C ASP A 428 -0.61 14.92 5.08
N VAL A 429 0.32 14.42 4.26
CA VAL A 429 0.19 14.36 2.80
C VAL A 429 -0.56 13.10 2.37
N PHE A 430 -0.22 11.94 2.95
CA PHE A 430 -0.88 10.68 2.61
C PHE A 430 -2.38 10.73 2.89
N ASN A 431 -2.78 11.39 3.98
CA ASN A 431 -4.18 11.48 4.40
C ASN A 431 -5.06 12.34 3.48
N VAL A 432 -4.48 13.04 2.50
CA VAL A 432 -5.21 13.70 1.41
C VAL A 432 -5.88 12.67 0.49
N LEU A 433 -5.35 11.44 0.40
CA LEU A 433 -5.94 10.39 -0.44
C LEU A 433 -7.36 10.02 0.06
N PRO A 434 -8.38 10.02 -0.82
CA PRO A 434 -9.74 9.60 -0.45
C PRO A 434 -9.77 8.15 0.06
N TRP A 435 -9.08 7.26 -0.65
CA TRP A 435 -9.05 5.82 -0.41
C TRP A 435 -7.94 5.37 0.55
N ARG A 436 -7.37 6.30 1.33
CA ARG A 436 -6.28 6.01 2.29
C ARG A 436 -6.58 4.83 3.20
N ARG A 437 -7.85 4.68 3.60
CA ARG A 437 -8.26 3.63 4.54
C ARG A 437 -8.18 2.25 3.92
N GLN A 438 -8.75 2.08 2.73
CA GLN A 438 -8.68 0.86 1.93
C GLN A 438 -7.24 0.48 1.57
N ILE A 439 -6.41 1.48 1.20
CA ILE A 439 -5.00 1.26 0.85
C ILE A 439 -4.20 0.76 2.05
N ILE A 440 -4.31 1.43 3.21
CA ILE A 440 -3.63 0.99 4.43
C ILE A 440 -4.16 -0.37 4.88
N GLY A 441 -5.48 -0.58 4.87
CA GLY A 441 -6.12 -1.85 5.22
C GLY A 441 -5.58 -3.01 4.38
N SER A 442 -5.44 -2.81 3.06
CA SER A 442 -4.79 -3.78 2.18
C SER A 442 -3.32 -4.00 2.54
N LEU A 443 -2.51 -2.94 2.63
CA LEU A 443 -1.08 -3.07 2.94
C LEU A 443 -0.83 -3.77 4.29
N MET A 444 -1.71 -3.58 5.29
CA MET A 444 -1.65 -4.28 6.57
C MET A 444 -1.88 -5.81 6.47
N GLN A 445 -2.34 -6.33 5.33
CA GLN A 445 -2.43 -7.78 5.07
C GLN A 445 -1.09 -8.42 4.66
N CYS A 446 -0.03 -7.61 4.50
CA CYS A 446 1.32 -8.09 4.28
C CYS A 446 1.91 -8.74 5.54
N ASP A 447 2.84 -9.67 5.36
CA ASP A 447 3.72 -10.18 6.43
C ASP A 447 4.95 -9.28 6.60
N TYR A 448 5.42 -8.68 5.49
CA TYR A 448 6.58 -7.80 5.47
C TYR A 448 6.40 -6.64 4.50
N ILE A 449 6.74 -5.41 4.92
CA ILE A 449 6.76 -4.22 4.07
C ILE A 449 8.13 -3.55 4.11
N GLY A 450 8.78 -3.45 2.96
CA GLY A 450 10.06 -2.77 2.80
C GLY A 450 9.94 -1.43 2.09
N PHE A 451 10.78 -0.50 2.51
CA PHE A 451 10.95 0.83 1.93
C PHE A 451 12.43 1.07 1.63
N HIS A 452 12.77 2.16 0.92
CA HIS A 452 14.18 2.47 0.69
C HIS A 452 14.90 2.98 1.93
N ILE A 453 14.27 3.84 2.73
CA ILE A 453 14.94 4.51 3.86
C ILE A 453 14.09 4.47 5.14
N PRO A 454 14.72 4.56 6.32
CA PRO A 454 14.01 4.54 7.60
C PRO A 454 12.91 5.61 7.72
N ARG A 455 13.11 6.80 7.14
CA ARG A 455 12.10 7.87 7.13
C ARG A 455 10.79 7.44 6.49
N GLN A 456 10.84 6.67 5.41
CA GLN A 456 9.64 6.18 4.71
C GLN A 456 8.91 5.13 5.55
N VAL A 457 9.63 4.33 6.35
CA VAL A 457 9.04 3.39 7.31
C VAL A 457 8.20 4.13 8.36
N GLU A 458 8.77 5.14 9.03
CA GLU A 458 8.02 5.90 10.04
C GLU A 458 6.86 6.69 9.42
N ASN A 459 7.05 7.27 8.23
CA ASN A 459 5.95 7.93 7.51
C ASN A 459 4.77 6.97 7.27
N PHE A 460 5.05 5.72 6.91
CA PHE A 460 4.02 4.69 6.75
C PHE A 460 3.34 4.33 8.07
N VAL A 461 4.10 4.15 9.15
CA VAL A 461 3.54 3.87 10.48
C VAL A 461 2.62 4.99 10.93
N ASP A 462 3.02 6.25 10.75
CA ASP A 462 2.20 7.40 11.14
C ASP A 462 0.96 7.55 10.27
N ALA A 463 1.05 7.29 8.96
CA ALA A 463 -0.12 7.22 8.09
C ALA A 463 -1.08 6.10 8.49
N ALA A 464 -0.55 4.91 8.82
CA ALA A 464 -1.36 3.77 9.25
C ALA A 464 -2.09 4.04 10.58
N ARG A 465 -1.42 4.70 11.55
CA ARG A 465 -2.05 5.13 12.81
C ARG A 465 -3.23 6.08 12.62
N GLY A 466 -3.18 6.89 11.55
CA GLY A 466 -4.29 7.80 11.20
C GLY A 466 -5.53 7.09 10.64
N VAL A 467 -5.41 5.80 10.32
CA VAL A 467 -6.47 5.00 9.69
C VAL A 467 -6.99 3.90 10.62
N THR A 468 -6.11 3.16 11.28
CA THR A 468 -6.48 1.98 12.07
C THR A 468 -5.74 1.97 13.42
N PRO A 469 -6.37 1.48 14.50
CA PRO A 469 -5.66 1.21 15.74
C PRO A 469 -4.50 0.24 15.49
N LEU A 470 -3.29 0.64 15.85
CA LEU A 470 -2.12 -0.23 15.77
C LEU A 470 -1.21 0.01 16.96
N GLN A 471 -0.53 -1.05 17.40
CA GLN A 471 0.48 -1.00 18.44
C GLN A 471 1.86 -1.23 17.83
N THR A 472 2.84 -0.44 18.26
CA THR A 472 4.23 -0.67 17.86
C THR A 472 4.82 -1.78 18.72
N VAL A 473 5.16 -2.91 18.09
CA VAL A 473 5.70 -4.10 18.77
C VAL A 473 7.21 -3.96 18.99
N SER A 474 7.93 -3.48 17.99
CA SER A 474 9.39 -3.36 18.09
C SER A 474 9.93 -2.15 17.31
N ARG A 475 11.06 -1.63 17.80
CA ARG A 475 11.83 -0.53 17.20
C ARG A 475 13.32 -0.84 17.30
N GLN A 476 14.10 -0.36 16.35
CA GLN A 476 15.56 -0.46 16.36
C GLN A 476 16.23 0.86 16.01
N ASN A 477 17.52 0.98 16.35
CA ASN A 477 18.36 2.04 15.82
C ASN A 477 18.63 1.77 14.34
N CYS A 478 18.62 2.82 13.52
CA CYS A 478 18.95 2.72 12.12
C CYS A 478 20.39 2.22 11.96
N ALA A 479 20.61 1.32 11.00
CA ALA A 479 21.92 0.75 10.73
C ALA A 479 22.97 1.85 10.50
N PRO A 480 24.26 1.64 10.87
CA PRO A 480 25.31 2.64 10.72
C PRO A 480 25.49 3.15 9.28
N ARG A 481 24.96 2.46 8.26
CA ARG A 481 24.96 2.94 6.86
C ARG A 481 24.14 4.21 6.66
N PHE A 482 23.14 4.48 7.50
CA PHE A 482 22.27 5.63 7.34
C PHE A 482 22.82 6.91 8.01
N ILE A 483 22.55 8.06 7.41
CA ILE A 483 22.73 9.38 8.01
C ILE A 483 21.54 9.65 8.94
N THR A 484 21.83 9.97 10.20
CA THR A 484 20.81 10.15 11.24
C THR A 484 20.51 11.62 11.55
N TYR A 485 21.40 12.55 11.21
CA TYR A 485 21.27 14.00 11.40
C TYR A 485 21.93 14.80 10.26
N GLY A 486 21.57 16.07 10.09
CA GLY A 486 22.18 16.96 9.06
C GLY A 486 21.74 16.66 7.62
N CYS A 487 20.68 15.87 7.44
CA CYS A 487 20.07 15.55 6.16
C CYS A 487 18.55 15.54 6.34
N ALA A 488 17.79 16.17 5.43
CA ALA A 488 16.33 16.26 5.52
C ALA A 488 15.60 14.91 5.65
N VAL A 489 16.16 13.83 5.10
CA VAL A 489 15.58 12.48 5.19
C VAL A 489 16.23 11.58 6.25
N GLY A 490 17.19 12.10 7.01
CA GLY A 490 17.89 11.36 8.06
C GLY A 490 16.98 10.97 9.23
N LEU A 491 17.23 9.81 9.84
CA LEU A 491 16.45 9.32 10.97
C LEU A 491 17.27 8.35 11.84
N GLU A 492 17.22 8.51 13.16
CA GLU A 492 18.02 7.73 14.11
C GLU A 492 17.42 6.34 14.44
N ARG A 493 16.09 6.23 14.51
CA ARG A 493 15.38 5.01 14.91
C ARG A 493 14.18 4.77 14.02
N MET A 494 13.86 3.50 13.78
CA MET A 494 12.66 3.10 13.04
C MET A 494 11.96 1.91 13.69
N THR A 495 10.68 1.80 13.39
CA THR A 495 9.77 0.72 13.75
C THR A 495 10.05 -0.48 12.86
N THR A 496 10.05 -1.66 13.47
CA THR A 496 10.36 -2.95 12.81
C THR A 496 9.20 -3.92 12.82
N ALA A 497 8.20 -3.70 13.68
CA ALA A 497 6.95 -4.44 13.64
C ALA A 497 5.82 -3.63 14.28
N VAL A 498 4.63 -3.77 13.70
CA VAL A 498 3.37 -3.23 14.21
C VAL A 498 2.33 -4.35 14.33
N ASP A 499 1.44 -4.25 15.30
CA ASP A 499 0.34 -5.17 15.54
C ASP A 499 -0.99 -4.44 15.34
N THR A 500 -1.84 -4.96 14.46
CA THR A 500 -3.18 -4.44 14.15
C THR A 500 -4.29 -5.12 14.97
N GLY A 501 -3.93 -6.00 15.92
CA GLY A 501 -4.84 -6.87 16.67
C GLY A 501 -5.24 -8.13 15.89
N SER A 502 -5.23 -8.07 14.55
CA SER A 502 -5.44 -9.24 13.67
C SER A 502 -4.13 -9.89 13.23
N ARG A 503 -3.03 -9.12 13.15
CA ARG A 503 -1.77 -9.54 12.53
C ARG A 503 -0.61 -8.66 12.97
N VAL A 504 0.57 -9.25 13.05
CA VAL A 504 1.83 -8.53 13.16
C VAL A 504 2.45 -8.33 11.77
N VAL A 505 2.66 -7.07 11.39
CA VAL A 505 3.31 -6.68 10.13
C VAL A 505 4.73 -6.24 10.42
N LYS A 506 5.72 -6.92 9.82
CA LYS A 506 7.14 -6.53 9.93
C LYS A 506 7.49 -5.44 8.91
N LEU A 507 8.40 -4.56 9.28
CA LEU A 507 8.80 -3.40 8.48
C LEU A 507 10.33 -3.32 8.35
N GLY A 508 10.82 -2.80 7.22
CA GLY A 508 12.26 -2.57 7.04
C GLY A 508 12.64 -1.54 5.99
N ALA A 509 13.90 -1.10 6.06
CA ALA A 509 14.50 -0.15 5.14
C ALA A 509 15.67 -0.80 4.38
N HIS A 510 15.45 -1.05 3.09
CA HIS A 510 16.38 -1.69 2.16
C HIS A 510 16.55 -0.79 0.93
N PRO A 511 17.54 0.13 0.92
CA PRO A 511 17.86 0.91 -0.26
C PRO A 511 18.24 -0.03 -1.40
N VAL A 512 17.64 0.16 -2.58
CA VAL A 512 18.02 -0.64 -3.74
C VAL A 512 19.47 -0.35 -4.11
N GLY A 513 20.24 -1.42 -4.31
CA GLY A 513 21.65 -1.35 -4.72
C GLY A 513 21.82 -1.21 -6.23
N LEU A 514 23.06 -1.42 -6.71
CA LEU A 514 23.37 -1.46 -8.14
C LEU A 514 23.99 -2.78 -8.58
N ASP A 515 23.78 -3.12 -9.84
CA ASP A 515 24.56 -4.14 -10.54
C ASP A 515 25.91 -3.52 -10.97
N ILE A 516 26.92 -3.66 -10.10
CA ILE A 516 28.26 -3.11 -10.33
C ILE A 516 28.93 -3.74 -11.56
N ASP A 517 28.68 -5.02 -11.83
CA ASP A 517 29.24 -5.71 -12.98
C ASP A 517 28.68 -5.15 -14.28
N ARG A 518 27.41 -4.76 -14.31
CA ARG A 518 26.82 -4.08 -15.46
C ARG A 518 27.53 -2.75 -15.77
N VAL A 519 27.84 -1.93 -14.76
CA VAL A 519 28.60 -0.68 -14.94
C VAL A 519 30.01 -0.99 -15.42
N ARG A 520 30.68 -1.97 -14.81
CA ARG A 520 32.03 -2.40 -15.19
C ARG A 520 32.10 -2.86 -16.65
N ASN A 521 31.14 -3.68 -17.07
CA ASN A 521 31.05 -4.20 -18.43
C ASN A 521 30.79 -3.09 -19.45
N ALA A 522 29.90 -2.14 -19.10
CA ALA A 522 29.66 -0.95 -19.93
C ALA A 522 30.94 -0.14 -20.15
N LEU A 523 31.69 0.17 -19.08
CA LEU A 523 32.95 0.93 -19.16
C LEU A 523 34.09 0.17 -19.85
N ALA A 524 34.07 -1.17 -19.82
CA ALA A 524 35.05 -2.01 -20.49
C ALA A 524 34.82 -2.12 -22.00
N ALA A 525 33.61 -1.84 -22.49
CA ALA A 525 33.25 -2.01 -23.89
C ALA A 525 34.11 -1.13 -24.82
N PRO A 526 34.69 -1.66 -25.93
CA PRO A 526 35.58 -0.90 -26.81
C PRO A 526 34.98 0.41 -27.34
N LYS A 527 33.72 0.36 -27.83
CA LYS A 527 32.99 1.54 -28.32
C LYS A 527 32.88 2.64 -27.25
N ILE A 528 32.71 2.25 -25.98
CA ILE A 528 32.57 3.17 -24.86
C ILE A 528 33.92 3.78 -24.48
N ARG A 529 35.00 3.01 -24.52
CA ARG A 529 36.37 3.54 -24.32
C ARG A 529 36.77 4.56 -25.39
N GLU A 530 36.41 4.29 -26.65
CA GLU A 530 36.61 5.25 -27.75
C GLU A 530 35.79 6.53 -27.52
N MET A 531 34.52 6.39 -27.12
CA MET A 531 33.65 7.52 -26.78
C MET A 531 34.23 8.35 -25.62
N MET A 532 34.70 7.72 -24.54
CA MET A 532 35.35 8.42 -23.42
C MET A 532 36.61 9.17 -23.86
N THR A 533 37.40 8.59 -24.78
CA THR A 533 38.60 9.26 -25.31
C THR A 533 38.23 10.52 -26.08
N ARG A 534 37.22 10.42 -26.96
CA ARG A 534 36.69 11.57 -27.71
C ARG A 534 36.12 12.65 -26.79
N LEU A 535 35.28 12.26 -25.83
CA LEU A 535 34.70 13.21 -24.87
C LEU A 535 35.79 13.94 -24.08
N ARG A 536 36.86 13.25 -23.69
CA ARG A 536 38.00 13.87 -22.99
C ARG A 536 38.71 14.91 -23.84
N GLU A 537 38.84 14.67 -25.14
CA GLU A 537 39.42 15.63 -26.08
C GLU A 537 38.49 16.83 -26.31
N GLU A 538 37.20 16.59 -26.52
CA GLU A 538 36.18 17.63 -26.76
C GLU A 538 35.95 18.53 -25.52
N LEU A 539 36.08 17.96 -24.32
CA LEU A 539 35.92 18.67 -23.04
C LEU A 539 37.26 19.18 -22.49
N ALA A 540 38.35 19.11 -23.25
CA ALA A 540 39.66 19.54 -22.76
C ALA A 540 39.64 21.02 -22.33
N GLY A 541 39.98 21.27 -21.06
CA GLY A 541 39.99 22.62 -20.49
C GLY A 541 38.62 23.15 -20.03
N VAL A 542 37.55 22.37 -20.19
CA VAL A 542 36.19 22.69 -19.74
C VAL A 542 35.74 21.65 -18.71
N LYS A 543 35.30 22.09 -17.53
CA LYS A 543 34.70 21.19 -16.54
C LYS A 543 33.29 20.80 -16.95
N LEU A 544 32.97 19.53 -16.80
CA LEU A 544 31.65 18.97 -17.10
C LEU A 544 30.80 18.87 -15.84
N ILE A 545 29.68 19.58 -15.81
CA ILE A 545 28.56 19.28 -14.91
C ILE A 545 27.59 18.38 -15.66
N LEU A 546 27.22 17.24 -15.10
CA LEU A 546 26.28 16.30 -15.69
C LEU A 546 25.01 16.20 -14.85
N SER A 547 23.87 16.17 -15.53
CA SER A 547 22.59 15.75 -14.98
C SER A 547 21.92 14.75 -15.90
N VAL A 548 21.38 13.67 -15.33
CA VAL A 548 20.63 12.65 -16.07
C VAL A 548 19.35 12.34 -15.31
N GLU A 549 18.21 12.61 -15.93
CA GLU A 549 16.91 12.48 -15.28
C GLU A 549 15.79 12.29 -16.32
N ARG A 550 14.60 11.90 -15.84
CA ARG A 550 13.40 11.83 -16.68
C ARG A 550 12.65 13.16 -16.60
N LEU A 551 11.90 13.51 -17.64
CA LEU A 551 10.96 14.62 -17.60
C LEU A 551 9.90 14.33 -16.53
N ASP A 552 10.06 14.97 -15.38
CA ASP A 552 9.18 14.81 -14.23
C ASP A 552 9.39 16.00 -13.28
N TYR A 553 8.31 16.59 -12.78
CA TYR A 553 8.37 17.76 -11.89
C TYR A 553 9.08 17.44 -10.57
N THR A 554 9.14 16.18 -10.16
CA THR A 554 9.87 15.75 -8.97
C THR A 554 11.39 15.91 -9.09
N LYS A 555 11.92 16.01 -10.31
CA LYS A 555 13.37 15.99 -10.58
C LYS A 555 14.04 17.35 -10.48
N GLY A 556 13.28 18.43 -10.36
CA GLY A 556 13.84 19.76 -10.12
C GLY A 556 14.67 20.30 -11.28
N ILE A 557 14.36 19.90 -12.53
CA ILE A 557 15.13 20.28 -13.73
C ILE A 557 15.11 21.81 -13.90
N LEU A 558 13.94 22.41 -13.76
CA LEU A 558 13.77 23.85 -13.97
C LEU A 558 14.54 24.66 -12.91
N GLU A 559 14.43 24.25 -11.64
CA GLU A 559 15.14 24.83 -10.51
C GLU A 559 16.65 24.76 -10.72
N LYS A 560 17.16 23.61 -11.20
CA LYS A 560 18.57 23.41 -11.55
C LYS A 560 19.03 24.29 -12.70
N LEU A 561 18.23 24.44 -13.76
CA LEU A 561 18.56 25.34 -14.87
C LEU A 561 18.61 26.79 -14.40
N ASN A 562 17.66 27.23 -13.56
CA ASN A 562 17.66 28.57 -13.00
C ASN A 562 18.87 28.80 -12.06
N ALA A 563 19.24 27.81 -11.24
CA ALA A 563 20.44 27.86 -10.41
C ALA A 563 21.71 27.92 -11.27
N TYR A 564 21.79 27.15 -12.37
CA TYR A 564 22.92 27.20 -13.29
C TYR A 564 23.04 28.56 -13.99
N GLU A 565 21.92 29.15 -14.41
CA GLU A 565 21.89 30.50 -14.97
C GLU A 565 22.49 31.52 -13.99
N ARG A 566 22.09 31.43 -12.72
CA ARG A 566 22.56 32.29 -11.65
C ARG A 566 24.04 32.07 -11.33
N LEU A 567 24.49 30.81 -11.26
CA LEU A 567 25.89 30.43 -11.07
C LEU A 567 26.79 31.10 -12.10
N LEU A 568 26.42 31.06 -13.39
CA LEU A 568 27.19 31.70 -14.46
C LEU A 568 27.13 33.24 -14.40
N ALA A 569 26.00 33.81 -14.00
CA ALA A 569 25.84 35.26 -13.87
C ALA A 569 26.69 35.85 -12.74
N GLU A 570 26.76 35.16 -11.60
CA GLU A 570 27.44 35.63 -10.39
C GLU A 570 28.94 35.30 -10.39
N ASN A 571 29.39 34.36 -11.24
CA ASN A 571 30.78 33.90 -11.30
C ASN A 571 31.34 33.97 -12.73
N PRO A 572 31.68 35.18 -13.25
CA PRO A 572 32.16 35.37 -14.62
C PRO A 572 33.41 34.57 -14.96
N GLU A 573 34.21 34.16 -13.96
CA GLU A 573 35.39 33.34 -14.14
C GLU A 573 35.10 31.91 -14.62
N LEU A 574 33.86 31.43 -14.51
CA LEU A 574 33.39 30.13 -15.00
C LEU A 574 33.01 30.15 -16.49
N LEU A 575 32.80 31.35 -17.07
CA LEU A 575 32.40 31.48 -18.47
C LEU A 575 33.49 30.92 -19.40
N GLY A 576 33.12 30.04 -20.33
CA GLY A 576 34.05 29.34 -21.21
C GLY A 576 34.80 28.17 -20.56
N LYS A 577 34.62 27.92 -19.26
CA LYS A 577 35.36 26.90 -18.50
C LYS A 577 34.49 25.81 -17.89
N VAL A 578 33.16 25.97 -17.93
CA VAL A 578 32.21 24.99 -17.40
C VAL A 578 31.08 24.80 -18.41
N THR A 579 30.63 23.57 -18.61
CA THR A 579 29.44 23.27 -19.38
C THR A 579 28.54 22.33 -18.59
N LEU A 580 27.24 22.63 -18.55
CA LEU A 580 26.21 21.73 -18.06
C LEU A 580 25.70 20.88 -19.22
N VAL A 581 25.77 19.56 -19.07
CA VAL A 581 25.08 18.60 -19.93
C VAL A 581 23.89 18.03 -19.16
N THR A 582 22.70 18.22 -19.70
CA THR A 582 21.47 17.66 -19.14
C THR A 582 20.85 16.67 -20.11
N VAL A 583 20.76 15.40 -19.71
CA VAL A 583 20.04 14.36 -20.43
C VAL A 583 18.67 14.22 -19.78
N CYS A 584 17.62 14.61 -20.50
CA CYS A 584 16.24 14.53 -20.08
C CYS A 584 15.51 13.48 -20.91
N VAL A 585 15.11 12.36 -20.29
CA VAL A 585 14.36 11.30 -20.96
C VAL A 585 12.89 11.72 -21.06
N PRO A 586 12.28 11.74 -22.25
CA PRO A 586 10.89 12.16 -22.43
C PRO A 586 9.91 11.23 -21.68
N ALA A 587 8.78 11.80 -21.25
CA ALA A 587 7.64 11.03 -20.77
C ALA A 587 6.94 10.30 -21.93
N ALA A 588 6.03 9.37 -21.62
CA ALA A 588 5.16 8.78 -22.64
C ALA A 588 4.27 9.87 -23.26
N LYS A 589 3.95 9.77 -24.55
CA LYS A 589 3.23 10.82 -25.30
C LYS A 589 1.85 11.14 -24.71
N GLU A 590 1.25 10.17 -24.04
CA GLU A 590 -0.07 10.26 -23.43
C GLU A 590 -0.05 10.95 -22.05
N MET A 591 1.14 11.24 -21.49
CA MET A 591 1.30 11.87 -20.17
C MET A 591 1.36 13.40 -20.28
N THR A 592 0.23 14.04 -20.51
CA THR A 592 0.11 15.49 -20.73
C THR A 592 0.39 16.34 -19.49
N ILE A 593 0.39 15.74 -18.29
CA ILE A 593 0.72 16.42 -17.02
C ILE A 593 2.11 17.09 -17.01
N TYR A 594 3.00 16.70 -17.93
CA TYR A 594 4.36 17.23 -18.02
C TYR A 594 4.56 18.29 -19.11
N ASP A 595 3.54 18.59 -19.93
CA ASP A 595 3.67 19.47 -21.11
C ASP A 595 4.10 20.90 -20.73
N GLU A 596 3.49 21.46 -19.67
CA GLU A 596 3.84 22.79 -19.19
C GLU A 596 5.29 22.86 -18.69
N LEU A 597 5.70 21.85 -17.92
CA LEU A 597 7.07 21.75 -17.42
C LEU A 597 8.08 21.64 -18.57
N GLN A 598 7.76 20.84 -19.59
CA GLN A 598 8.61 20.71 -20.78
C GLN A 598 8.81 22.06 -21.46
N ALA A 599 7.72 22.81 -21.70
CA ALA A 599 7.80 24.14 -22.31
C ALA A 599 8.66 25.10 -21.47
N GLN A 600 8.52 25.09 -20.14
CA GLN A 600 9.33 25.91 -19.23
C GLN A 600 10.82 25.54 -19.28
N ILE A 601 11.14 24.25 -19.34
CA ILE A 601 12.52 23.75 -19.48
C ILE A 601 13.12 24.20 -20.81
N GLU A 602 12.42 24.01 -21.93
CA GLU A 602 12.89 24.42 -23.26
C GLU A 602 13.14 25.93 -23.34
N GLN A 603 12.26 26.74 -22.75
CA GLN A 603 12.45 28.18 -22.63
C GLN A 603 13.69 28.53 -21.79
N ALA A 604 13.90 27.87 -20.65
CA ALA A 604 15.08 28.08 -19.82
C ALA A 604 16.38 27.70 -20.56
N VAL A 605 16.39 26.59 -21.30
CA VAL A 605 17.52 26.18 -22.14
C VAL A 605 17.86 27.25 -23.18
N GLY A 606 16.85 27.75 -23.90
CA GLY A 606 17.02 28.81 -24.90
C GLY A 606 17.52 30.11 -24.28
N ARG A 607 16.97 30.50 -23.13
CA ARG A 607 17.37 31.71 -22.39
C ARG A 607 18.83 31.66 -21.93
N ILE A 608 19.26 30.56 -21.31
CA ILE A 608 20.63 30.38 -20.80
C ILE A 608 21.64 30.43 -21.96
N ASN A 609 21.39 29.64 -23.01
CA ASN A 609 22.29 29.61 -24.16
C ASN A 609 22.32 30.95 -24.90
N GLY A 610 21.17 31.61 -25.10
CA GLY A 610 21.09 32.92 -25.73
C GLY A 610 21.85 34.00 -24.97
N ARG A 611 21.92 33.90 -23.64
CA ARG A 611 22.61 34.87 -22.78
C ARG A 611 24.13 34.65 -22.70
N PHE A 612 24.57 33.40 -22.58
CA PHE A 612 25.96 33.09 -22.21
C PHE A 612 26.81 32.48 -23.31
N ALA A 613 26.23 31.94 -24.39
CA ALA A 613 27.02 31.27 -25.43
C ALA A 613 28.08 32.17 -26.05
N ARG A 614 29.17 31.54 -26.50
CA ARG A 614 30.30 32.15 -27.20
C ARG A 614 30.67 31.28 -28.40
N ILE A 615 31.44 31.84 -29.35
CA ILE A 615 31.96 31.05 -30.46
C ILE A 615 32.81 29.89 -29.87
N GLY A 616 32.45 28.66 -30.21
CA GLY A 616 33.14 27.45 -29.74
C GLY A 616 32.78 26.99 -28.33
N TRP A 617 31.88 27.65 -27.62
CA TRP A 617 31.44 27.22 -26.28
C TRP A 617 29.93 27.35 -26.09
N THR A 618 29.30 26.22 -25.81
CA THR A 618 27.88 26.14 -25.44
C THR A 618 27.78 25.88 -23.93
N PRO A 619 27.21 26.82 -23.14
CA PRO A 619 27.16 26.71 -21.69
C PRO A 619 26.24 25.58 -21.23
N LEU A 620 25.17 25.29 -21.97
CA LEU A 620 24.20 24.25 -21.65
C LEU A 620 23.90 23.38 -22.88
N GLN A 621 24.25 22.10 -22.80
CA GLN A 621 23.87 21.09 -23.79
C GLN A 621 22.69 20.28 -23.24
N PHE A 622 21.53 20.39 -23.88
CA PHE A 622 20.31 19.71 -23.46
C PHE A 622 19.92 18.61 -24.45
N PHE A 623 19.88 17.36 -23.99
CA PHE A 623 19.49 16.20 -24.77
C PHE A 623 18.11 15.70 -24.33
N PHE A 624 17.09 15.96 -25.14
CA PHE A 624 15.73 15.46 -24.90
C PHE A 624 15.51 14.08 -25.55
N ARG A 625 16.19 13.06 -25.04
CA ARG A 625 16.16 11.69 -25.55
C ARG A 625 16.69 10.72 -24.51
N SER A 626 16.34 9.44 -24.66
CA SER A 626 17.02 8.37 -23.93
C SER A 626 18.42 8.14 -24.52
N LEU A 627 19.40 7.88 -23.65
CA LEU A 627 20.71 7.36 -24.03
C LEU A 627 20.79 5.88 -23.60
N PRO A 628 21.40 5.00 -24.42
CA PRO A 628 21.75 3.66 -23.98
C PRO A 628 22.58 3.70 -22.68
N PHE A 629 22.41 2.69 -21.83
CA PHE A 629 23.10 2.61 -20.54
C PHE A 629 24.62 2.69 -20.67
N GLU A 630 25.16 2.04 -21.70
CA GLU A 630 26.59 2.02 -22.00
C GLU A 630 27.10 3.41 -22.39
N GLU A 631 26.32 4.16 -23.16
CA GLU A 631 26.68 5.51 -23.59
C GLU A 631 26.59 6.51 -22.44
N VAL A 632 25.57 6.44 -21.57
CA VAL A 632 25.49 7.30 -20.38
C VAL A 632 26.59 7.00 -19.37
N SER A 633 27.05 5.75 -19.28
CA SER A 633 28.20 5.38 -18.45
C SER A 633 29.50 6.10 -18.85
N ALA A 634 29.70 6.38 -20.15
CA ALA A 634 30.82 7.22 -20.59
C ALA A 634 30.69 8.66 -20.06
N TRP A 635 29.48 9.23 -20.08
CA TRP A 635 29.23 10.56 -19.53
C TRP A 635 29.47 10.62 -18.02
N TYR A 636 29.01 9.62 -17.27
CA TYR A 636 29.30 9.51 -15.83
C TYR A 636 30.80 9.50 -15.56
N ALA A 637 31.57 8.76 -16.35
CA ALA A 637 33.02 8.69 -16.22
C ALA A 637 33.74 10.00 -16.52
N MET A 638 33.20 10.85 -17.40
CA MET A 638 33.82 12.14 -17.78
C MET A 638 33.37 13.32 -16.92
N ALA A 639 32.26 13.20 -16.18
CA ALA A 639 31.72 14.29 -15.39
C ALA A 639 32.63 14.68 -14.21
N ASP A 640 32.94 15.97 -14.09
CA ASP A 640 33.63 16.53 -12.92
C ASP A 640 32.67 16.73 -11.75
N VAL A 641 31.42 17.12 -12.05
CA VAL A 641 30.34 17.26 -11.07
C VAL A 641 29.09 16.54 -11.58
N MET A 642 28.53 15.67 -10.76
CA MET A 642 27.22 15.07 -10.99
C MET A 642 26.19 15.81 -10.14
N TRP A 643 25.22 16.46 -10.79
CA TRP A 643 24.29 17.39 -10.13
C TRP A 643 22.87 16.85 -10.10
N ILE A 644 22.56 16.08 -9.07
CA ILE A 644 21.28 15.37 -8.90
C ILE A 644 20.47 16.06 -7.81
N THR A 645 19.55 16.92 -8.23
CA THR A 645 18.79 17.79 -7.32
C THR A 645 17.27 17.62 -7.41
N PRO A 646 16.73 16.39 -7.28
CA PRO A 646 15.29 16.19 -7.24
C PRO A 646 14.67 16.89 -6.03
N LEU A 647 13.51 17.50 -6.22
CA LEU A 647 12.69 18.06 -5.13
C LEU A 647 12.19 16.97 -4.18
N ARG A 648 11.94 15.77 -4.72
CA ARG A 648 11.65 14.56 -3.95
C ARG A 648 12.01 13.32 -4.76
N ASP A 649 12.65 12.33 -4.14
CA ASP A 649 12.93 11.05 -4.79
C ASP A 649 12.92 9.89 -3.79
N GLY A 650 12.36 8.76 -4.18
CA GLY A 650 12.32 7.56 -3.33
C GLY A 650 13.71 7.04 -2.97
N LEU A 651 14.64 7.11 -3.93
CA LEU A 651 16.06 6.77 -3.75
C LEU A 651 16.96 7.61 -4.66
N ASN A 652 16.88 7.40 -5.99
CA ASN A 652 17.77 7.88 -7.05
C ASN A 652 18.98 6.96 -7.37
N LEU A 653 18.81 6.04 -8.33
CA LEU A 653 19.86 5.13 -8.79
C LEU A 653 20.94 5.82 -9.64
N VAL A 654 20.61 6.90 -10.33
CA VAL A 654 21.55 7.65 -11.18
C VAL A 654 22.72 8.20 -10.35
N ALA A 655 22.46 8.65 -9.12
CA ALA A 655 23.52 9.07 -8.20
C ALA A 655 24.49 7.91 -7.88
N LYS A 656 23.95 6.71 -7.62
CA LYS A 656 24.77 5.51 -7.38
C LYS A 656 25.53 5.09 -8.66
N GLU A 657 24.92 5.24 -9.84
CA GLU A 657 25.52 4.84 -11.13
C GLU A 657 26.75 5.69 -11.45
N PHE A 658 26.66 7.00 -11.19
CA PHE A 658 27.79 7.91 -11.29
C PHE A 658 28.93 7.54 -10.35
N VAL A 659 28.61 7.28 -9.07
CA VAL A 659 29.60 6.86 -8.06
C VAL A 659 30.29 5.57 -8.47
N ALA A 660 29.53 4.58 -8.94
CA ALA A 660 30.08 3.31 -9.41
C ALA A 660 31.02 3.51 -10.61
N ALA A 661 30.62 4.33 -11.59
CA ALA A 661 31.42 4.57 -12.78
C ALA A 661 32.74 5.30 -12.46
N GLN A 662 32.68 6.34 -11.64
CA GLN A 662 33.86 7.09 -11.18
C GLN A 662 34.76 6.22 -10.31
N GLY A 663 34.21 5.48 -9.34
CA GLY A 663 34.96 4.63 -8.43
C GLY A 663 35.70 3.50 -9.13
N LEU A 664 35.04 2.81 -10.08
CA LEU A 664 35.66 1.74 -10.90
C LEU A 664 36.86 2.23 -11.73
N LEU A 665 36.89 3.51 -12.08
CA LEU A 665 37.97 4.13 -12.85
C LEU A 665 39.03 4.83 -11.99
N GLY A 666 38.88 4.83 -10.66
CA GLY A 666 39.72 5.62 -9.77
C GLY A 666 39.62 7.12 -10.05
N GLY A 667 38.43 7.58 -10.41
CA GLY A 667 38.14 8.96 -10.76
C GLY A 667 38.14 9.89 -9.55
N ARG A 668 37.57 11.09 -9.74
CA ARG A 668 37.45 12.12 -8.69
C ARG A 668 36.26 13.05 -8.89
N GLY A 669 35.25 12.58 -9.63
CA GLY A 669 34.03 13.35 -9.83
C GLY A 669 33.30 13.58 -8.50
N VAL A 670 32.70 14.75 -8.35
CA VAL A 670 31.99 15.17 -7.13
C VAL A 670 30.49 14.97 -7.32
N LEU A 671 29.85 14.27 -6.38
CA LEU A 671 28.39 14.15 -6.35
C LEU A 671 27.78 15.28 -5.53
N VAL A 672 26.99 16.13 -6.18
CA VAL A 672 26.07 17.08 -5.53
C VAL A 672 24.67 16.46 -5.55
N LEU A 673 24.09 16.25 -4.37
CA LEU A 673 22.87 15.46 -4.19
C LEU A 673 21.82 16.21 -3.36
N SER A 674 20.57 16.19 -3.82
CA SER A 674 19.44 16.69 -3.03
C SER A 674 19.34 15.95 -1.70
N GLU A 675 19.18 16.69 -0.60
CA GLU A 675 18.87 16.12 0.72
C GLU A 675 17.48 15.44 0.78
N PHE A 676 16.64 15.62 -0.25
CA PHE A 676 15.32 15.00 -0.39
C PHE A 676 15.30 13.78 -1.31
N ALA A 677 16.46 13.33 -1.79
CA ALA A 677 16.62 12.03 -2.44
C ALA A 677 16.88 10.95 -1.38
N GLY A 678 16.23 9.79 -1.47
CA GLY A 678 16.50 8.70 -0.52
C GLY A 678 17.96 8.23 -0.48
N ALA A 679 18.69 8.35 -1.59
CA ALA A 679 20.12 8.03 -1.64
C ALA A 679 20.96 8.93 -0.72
N ALA A 680 20.50 10.15 -0.40
CA ALA A 680 21.18 11.04 0.55
C ALA A 680 21.23 10.45 1.96
N ALA A 681 20.29 9.56 2.31
CA ALA A 681 20.34 8.86 3.59
C ALA A 681 21.50 7.86 3.67
N GLU A 682 22.06 7.38 2.56
CA GLU A 682 23.08 6.33 2.52
C GLU A 682 24.45 6.86 2.05
N LEU A 683 24.46 7.79 1.09
CA LEU A 683 25.65 8.24 0.36
C LEU A 683 26.49 9.27 1.13
N LYS A 684 27.14 8.81 2.20
CA LYS A 684 28.12 9.60 2.97
C LYS A 684 29.32 9.94 2.09
N GLY A 685 29.58 11.23 1.91
CA GLY A 685 30.60 11.76 1.01
C GLY A 685 30.04 12.71 -0.05
N ALA A 686 28.74 12.62 -0.37
CA ALA A 686 28.08 13.56 -1.26
C ALA A 686 28.05 14.97 -0.65
N LEU A 687 28.06 15.99 -1.51
CA LEU A 687 27.74 17.36 -1.13
C LEU A 687 26.22 17.52 -1.18
N LEU A 688 25.59 17.57 -0.01
CA LEU A 688 24.14 17.70 0.07
C LEU A 688 23.71 19.13 -0.25
N THR A 689 22.59 19.28 -0.94
CA THR A 689 21.98 20.58 -1.24
C THR A 689 20.46 20.52 -1.07
N ASN A 690 19.88 21.65 -0.66
CA ASN A 690 18.45 21.87 -0.62
C ASN A 690 17.98 22.48 -1.97
N PRO A 691 17.27 21.71 -2.82
CA PRO A 691 16.77 22.20 -4.10
C PRO A 691 15.64 23.24 -3.97
N HIS A 692 15.10 23.46 -2.76
CA HIS A 692 14.15 24.54 -2.48
C HIS A 692 14.85 25.87 -2.12
N ASP A 693 16.17 25.86 -1.94
CA ASP A 693 16.99 27.06 -1.77
C ASP A 693 17.88 27.25 -3.02
N PRO A 694 17.48 28.14 -3.95
CA PRO A 694 18.28 28.41 -5.15
C PRO A 694 19.70 28.91 -4.86
N MET A 695 19.94 29.57 -3.73
CA MET A 695 21.28 30.03 -3.36
C MET A 695 22.14 28.86 -2.90
N ASP A 696 21.60 27.96 -2.09
CA ASP A 696 22.32 26.75 -1.67
C ASP A 696 22.71 25.88 -2.88
N MET A 697 21.82 25.72 -3.86
CA MET A 697 22.14 25.03 -5.12
C MET A 697 23.34 25.66 -5.84
N VAL A 698 23.36 27.00 -5.95
CA VAL A 698 24.46 27.74 -6.57
C VAL A 698 25.76 27.55 -5.80
N GLN A 699 25.73 27.78 -4.48
CA GLN A 699 26.91 27.72 -3.62
C GLN A 699 27.50 26.31 -3.57
N THR A 700 26.67 25.29 -3.42
CA THR A 700 27.12 23.90 -3.35
C THR A 700 27.69 23.43 -4.69
N CYS A 701 27.08 23.80 -5.82
CA CYS A 701 27.64 23.51 -7.14
C CYS A 701 28.97 24.26 -7.39
N TYR A 702 29.05 25.53 -7.00
CA TYR A 702 30.30 26.31 -7.06
C TYR A 702 31.42 25.66 -6.22
N MET A 703 31.09 25.22 -5.00
CA MET A 703 32.01 24.50 -4.13
C MET A 703 32.45 23.18 -4.77
N ALA A 704 31.53 22.40 -5.33
CA ALA A 704 31.84 21.14 -6.01
C ALA A 704 32.82 21.33 -7.17
N LEU A 705 32.62 22.38 -7.99
CA LEU A 705 33.52 22.73 -9.08
C LEU A 705 34.93 23.09 -8.57
N ASN A 706 35.06 23.64 -7.37
CA ASN A 706 36.32 24.13 -6.82
C ASN A 706 36.93 23.19 -5.75
N LEU A 707 36.33 22.03 -5.53
CA LEU A 707 36.75 21.11 -4.48
C LEU A 707 38.19 20.64 -4.69
N PRO A 708 39.06 20.68 -3.65
CA PRO A 708 40.42 20.17 -3.77
C PRO A 708 40.43 18.70 -4.20
N LYS A 709 41.34 18.34 -5.10
CA LYS A 709 41.41 16.98 -5.68
C LYS A 709 41.47 15.87 -4.63
N VAL A 710 42.26 16.07 -3.57
CA VAL A 710 42.42 15.10 -2.48
C VAL A 710 41.11 14.89 -1.72
N GLU A 711 40.35 15.97 -1.49
CA GLU A 711 39.04 15.87 -0.84
C GLU A 711 38.02 15.18 -1.74
N ALA A 712 38.00 15.53 -3.04
CA ALA A 712 37.11 14.89 -4.01
C ALA A 712 37.36 13.38 -4.12
N GLU A 713 38.62 12.96 -4.17
CA GLU A 713 39.02 11.54 -4.20
C GLU A 713 38.63 10.80 -2.91
N ALA A 714 38.79 11.44 -1.74
CA ALA A 714 38.41 10.85 -0.45
C ALA A 714 36.89 10.64 -0.36
N ARG A 715 36.10 11.66 -0.72
CA ARG A 715 34.63 11.60 -0.75
C ARG A 715 34.12 10.54 -1.73
N LEU A 716 34.70 10.49 -2.94
CA LEU A 716 34.32 9.48 -3.92
C LEU A 716 34.63 8.06 -3.44
N ARG A 717 35.76 7.85 -2.76
CA ARG A 717 36.11 6.54 -2.20
C ARG A 717 35.08 6.09 -1.17
N GLU A 718 34.71 6.96 -0.23
CA GLU A 718 33.66 6.68 0.77
C GLU A 718 32.33 6.31 0.10
N LEU A 719 31.92 7.11 -0.90
CA LEU A 719 30.71 6.83 -1.70
C LEU A 719 30.78 5.48 -2.41
N PHE A 720 31.92 5.16 -3.02
CA PHE A 720 32.10 3.93 -3.79
C PHE A 720 32.15 2.69 -2.89
N ASP A 721 32.76 2.77 -1.71
CA ASP A 721 32.75 1.69 -0.72
C ASP A 721 31.31 1.35 -0.30
N ILE A 722 30.46 2.38 -0.11
CA ILE A 722 29.04 2.21 0.22
C ILE A 722 28.26 1.56 -0.94
N VAL A 723 28.40 2.09 -2.15
CA VAL A 723 27.68 1.60 -3.34
C VAL A 723 28.09 0.19 -3.75
N SER A 724 29.38 -0.15 -3.61
CA SER A 724 29.90 -1.47 -3.93
C SER A 724 29.54 -2.53 -2.88
N TYR A 725 29.46 -2.14 -1.60
CA TYR A 725 29.05 -3.04 -0.53
C TYR A 725 27.54 -3.30 -0.52
N ASN A 726 26.73 -2.25 -0.72
CA ASN A 726 25.27 -2.33 -0.79
C ASN A 726 24.81 -2.51 -2.24
N ASP A 727 25.31 -3.58 -2.86
CA ASP A 727 24.96 -3.94 -4.22
C ASP A 727 23.52 -4.48 -4.32
N ILE A 728 23.12 -4.76 -5.55
CA ILE A 728 21.77 -5.20 -5.83
C ILE A 728 21.43 -6.58 -5.26
N ARG A 729 22.40 -7.48 -5.13
CA ARG A 729 22.18 -8.83 -4.59
C ARG A 729 21.92 -8.73 -3.10
N ARG A 730 22.77 -7.98 -2.40
CA ARG A 730 22.62 -7.70 -0.98
C ARG A 730 21.27 -7.10 -0.64
N TRP A 731 20.76 -6.18 -1.46
CA TRP A 731 19.42 -5.61 -1.26
C TRP A 731 18.33 -6.67 -1.15
N GLY A 732 18.29 -7.63 -2.08
CA GLY A 732 17.23 -8.64 -2.03
C GLY A 732 17.52 -9.79 -1.07
N ASP A 733 18.79 -10.10 -0.81
CA ASP A 733 19.16 -11.05 0.26
C ASP A 733 18.71 -10.50 1.64
N GLU A 734 18.98 -9.22 1.94
CA GLU A 734 18.54 -8.56 3.17
C GLU A 734 17.00 -8.47 3.25
N PHE A 735 16.34 -8.18 2.12
CA PHE A 735 14.88 -8.13 2.07
C PHE A 735 14.26 -9.52 2.33
N LEU A 736 14.68 -10.54 1.61
CA LEU A 736 14.16 -11.90 1.76
C LEU A 736 14.48 -12.51 3.13
N ALA A 737 15.64 -12.19 3.70
CA ALA A 737 15.94 -12.54 5.09
C ALA A 737 14.97 -11.87 6.08
N GLY A 738 14.53 -10.63 5.80
CA GLY A 738 13.50 -9.95 6.58
C GLY A 738 12.11 -10.58 6.47
N VAL A 739 11.79 -11.15 5.29
CA VAL A 739 10.53 -11.89 5.03
C VAL A 739 10.51 -13.25 5.71
N ALA A 740 11.67 -13.91 5.83
CA ALA A 740 11.77 -15.22 6.47
C ALA A 740 11.33 -15.19 7.95
N GLU A 741 10.71 -16.27 8.40
CA GLU A 741 10.47 -16.47 9.83
C GLU A 741 11.78 -16.83 10.53
N PRO A 742 12.01 -16.36 11.76
CA PRO A 742 13.07 -16.95 12.58
C PRO A 742 12.75 -18.43 12.77
N GLU A 743 13.73 -19.31 12.54
CA GLU A 743 13.62 -20.71 12.95
C GLU A 743 13.27 -20.72 14.44
N VAL A 744 12.12 -21.31 14.78
CA VAL A 744 11.80 -21.60 16.17
C VAL A 744 12.79 -22.69 16.58
N GLU A 745 13.85 -22.31 17.30
CA GLU A 745 14.66 -23.29 18.01
C GLU A 745 13.71 -24.06 18.95
N GLU A 746 13.46 -25.33 18.62
CA GLU A 746 12.71 -26.22 19.50
C GLU A 746 13.36 -26.16 20.89
N PRO A 747 12.60 -25.92 21.97
CA PRO A 747 13.16 -25.90 23.30
C PRO A 747 13.83 -27.25 23.53
N LEU A 748 15.14 -27.22 23.75
CA LEU A 748 15.95 -28.37 24.16
C LEU A 748 15.22 -29.06 25.32
N ILE A 749 14.53 -30.15 25.02
CA ILE A 749 13.97 -31.05 26.01
C ILE A 749 15.17 -31.64 26.73
N LEU A 750 15.49 -31.08 27.89
CA LEU A 750 16.41 -31.69 28.84
C LEU A 750 15.78 -33.03 29.24
N ALA A 751 16.30 -34.12 28.66
CA ALA A 751 16.00 -35.45 29.11
C ALA A 751 16.41 -35.58 30.59
N SER A 752 15.43 -35.94 31.41
CA SER A 752 15.50 -36.21 32.84
C SER A 752 16.57 -37.22 33.23
#